data_AF-A0A3M7NXG2-F1
#
_entry.id   AF-A0A3M7NXG2-F1
#
_cell.length_a   1.000
_cell.length_b   1.000
_cell.length_c   1.000
_cell.angle_alpha   90.00
_cell.angle_beta   90.00
_cell.angle_gamma   90.00
#
_symmetry.space_group_name_H-M   'P 1'
#
loop_
_entity.id
_entity.type
_entity.pdbx_description
1 polymer ?
#
loop_
_entity_poly.entity_id
_entity_poly.type
_entity_poly.pdbx_seq_one_letter_code
_entity_poly.pdbx_strand_id
1 'polypeptide(L)'
;MDYSAASAESDALTGASPWGSSSPRGDRSGFAQADVPSSPSLAASAGHGHGHTHSNSQDSISANPFASEARAAPLSAHTDESRQLLGDDHEDRPMAQAPPPSQQPQQQQQQQHPHQPHQPQQSHQPGPRLQRTVPAYKLQAKVTALERTGRKDPVIRFDVYTNLPKFRTTQFRDVRRTHSEFVKLADHLVSSNPEALVPAVPPALTSAGAGTDEDEARVKTSMQRWLNSVCGNDVLMRDEEMVFFVESDFGYSPVVRIKQPATGVRRKVLKQFAPPPDDTPELHGARPVVKLFYLGTLDAQQKLERVVKARRALALAETALGTALAQMHVQEPHSGLSNAYRKLGRIIQTAGDYHAAQGTAEATTLGDPLAYHAADAFIVKETLTNRHILLREWLQAEQALRSKEVASSRLKSSTSVRKDKVDEAISAVEEARSSESYLRSKTQRVTANLLQEKRRWFDRTSIDFLTSVREFAVRQIEAERRALATLESVRMDIRAIDASGGLSRLGREHKPSVRRVSMASSQTAKGDSWSGVPRSRDGLSRTASYGALGGVTETDENQAAAHAGPANGDGAASSAAIRAGARPRSAELHKNYLLPLHTTILLLSHLQSLSLTRPTAIILVSSILALMPVTTAPTYSARKAALHFIAWCFRAQLVDAYPNLRIIEILPPPVQTEIHTAQGLPAFGMPLQEFTDDSWDGLVRGEREVAVGIVKQRIVEVEAERKRAFESFVTLLKGANGSPAVAASLIVPAFGMKEAFVYPGPKVKIEEVDFPTLPSPNHLIIKVVVSGSNPKDWAIAERVPGVNQGDDIAGIVHSIGTDVTNFRPGDRVASFHEMLTPHGSFAEYSVGLEATTFHIPANVSFEEAATIPLAGMTAALGLYQRLGLPLPWLPAQERLPLVVYGAASAVGAFAVKLATLSNIHPIICVAGRGAGYVESLIDRSKGDTIVDYRKGNEEVVNGIKHALGDSGKLGYAFDAVTDKGSYQNLMKVMDMSNGRITVVLARKNYDGIPPDFAKSFTQVGKVHSERYPGIKGEMKLSGLLGDQDFGAIMYKFFERGLAKGWFKGHPFEVVSGGLGGVEAGLMNLKAGKASAFKYVFRIDETEGLSKANL
;
A
#
# COMPACT_ATOMS: atom_id res chain seq x y z
N MET A 1 36.05 10.02 -11.85
CA MET A 1 34.82 10.79 -12.07
C MET A 1 34.36 11.27 -10.72
N ASP A 2 34.92 12.39 -10.29
CA ASP A 2 34.17 13.31 -9.46
C ASP A 2 33.01 13.87 -10.29
N TYR A 3 31.94 14.26 -9.61
CA TYR A 3 30.75 14.88 -10.21
C TYR A 3 30.40 16.16 -9.42
N SER A 4 31.42 16.99 -9.19
CA SER A 4 31.39 18.21 -8.37
C SER A 4 32.04 19.40 -9.07
N ALA A 5 31.88 19.47 -10.40
CA ALA A 5 32.27 20.60 -11.25
C ALA A 5 31.37 20.67 -12.50
N ALA A 6 31.48 21.77 -13.26
CA ALA A 6 30.73 22.07 -14.50
C ALA A 6 29.24 22.42 -14.33
N SER A 7 28.98 23.59 -13.75
CA SER A 7 28.06 24.53 -14.40
C SER A 7 28.67 25.01 -15.72
N ALA A 8 27.84 25.23 -16.75
CA ALA A 8 28.22 25.67 -18.09
C ALA A 8 29.06 24.67 -18.92
N GLU A 9 28.36 23.80 -19.65
CA GLU A 9 28.61 23.61 -21.09
C GLU A 9 27.34 23.04 -21.75
N SER A 10 26.76 23.80 -22.68
CA SER A 10 25.58 23.42 -23.46
C SER A 10 25.97 23.30 -24.93
N ASP A 11 26.14 22.08 -25.43
CA ASP A 11 25.77 21.63 -26.79
C ASP A 11 26.36 20.25 -27.12
N ALA A 12 25.62 19.16 -26.84
CA ALA A 12 25.99 17.79 -27.27
C ALA A 12 24.84 16.76 -27.31
N LEU A 13 23.55 17.16 -27.30
CA LEU A 13 22.41 16.22 -27.28
C LEU A 13 21.22 16.64 -28.17
N THR A 14 21.48 16.95 -29.44
CA THR A 14 20.45 17.18 -30.47
C THR A 14 19.83 15.88 -31.01
N GLY A 15 19.28 15.05 -30.12
CA GLY A 15 18.36 13.98 -30.48
C GLY A 15 16.94 14.52 -30.65
N ALA A 16 16.30 14.31 -31.80
CA ALA A 16 15.00 14.92 -32.10
C ALA A 16 13.87 14.41 -31.18
N SER A 17 13.05 15.33 -30.66
CA SER A 17 11.84 15.00 -29.89
C SER A 17 10.69 14.63 -30.84
N PRO A 18 9.93 13.55 -30.58
CA PRO A 18 8.88 13.07 -31.49
C PRO A 18 7.58 13.91 -31.47
N TRP A 19 7.44 14.88 -30.57
CA TRP A 19 6.21 15.66 -30.40
C TRP A 19 6.19 16.95 -31.25
N GLY A 20 6.26 16.77 -32.57
CA GLY A 20 6.12 17.82 -33.58
C GLY A 20 4.83 17.68 -34.38
N SER A 21 3.67 17.93 -33.77
CA SER A 21 2.38 17.88 -34.48
C SER A 21 2.19 19.12 -35.36
N SER A 22 2.31 18.95 -36.67
CA SER A 22 1.98 19.97 -37.66
C SER A 22 0.49 20.32 -37.64
N SER A 23 0.16 21.56 -37.99
CA SER A 23 -1.20 22.04 -38.26
C SER A 23 -1.25 22.66 -39.67
N PRO A 24 -2.40 22.64 -40.35
CA PRO A 24 -2.45 22.75 -41.81
C PRO A 24 -2.22 24.18 -42.34
N ARG A 25 -1.81 24.26 -43.61
CA ARG A 25 -1.68 25.53 -44.36
C ARG A 25 -3.05 26.15 -44.65
N GLY A 26 -3.18 27.45 -44.39
CA GLY A 26 -4.11 28.37 -45.04
C GLY A 26 -3.33 29.36 -45.92
N ASP A 27 -3.99 29.99 -46.90
CA ASP A 27 -3.32 30.58 -48.07
C ASP A 27 -3.37 32.13 -48.11
N ARG A 28 -2.33 32.76 -48.72
CA ARG A 28 -2.19 34.22 -49.06
C ARG A 28 -2.15 35.18 -47.85
N SER A 29 -1.59 36.39 -47.87
CA SER A 29 -0.65 37.18 -48.71
C SER A 29 -0.33 38.49 -47.93
N GLY A 30 0.68 39.34 -48.17
CA GLY A 30 1.74 39.47 -49.19
C GLY A 30 2.28 40.93 -49.17
N PHE A 31 3.45 41.22 -49.78
CA PHE A 31 4.21 42.50 -49.67
C PHE A 31 4.75 42.84 -48.26
N ALA A 32 5.90 43.51 -48.05
CA ALA A 32 7.02 43.88 -48.92
C ALA A 32 8.33 44.05 -48.09
N GLN A 33 9.48 44.16 -48.76
CA GLN A 33 10.73 44.66 -48.16
C GLN A 33 10.55 46.16 -47.80
N ALA A 34 11.06 46.70 -46.67
CA ALA A 34 12.43 46.68 -46.15
C ALA A 34 13.41 47.49 -47.02
N ASP A 35 13.98 48.55 -46.44
CA ASP A 35 15.01 49.39 -47.05
C ASP A 35 16.21 49.55 -46.10
N VAL A 36 17.38 49.86 -46.65
CA VAL A 36 18.71 49.80 -45.99
C VAL A 36 19.27 51.25 -45.87
N PRO A 37 20.58 51.62 -45.93
CA PRO A 37 21.90 50.96 -45.79
C PRO A 37 22.70 51.55 -44.57
N SER A 38 24.01 51.44 -44.33
CA SER A 38 25.20 50.78 -44.94
C SER A 38 26.24 50.58 -43.80
N SER A 39 27.02 49.49 -43.71
CA SER A 39 28.32 49.23 -44.38
C SER A 39 29.50 50.08 -43.86
N PRO A 40 30.79 49.70 -44.04
CA PRO A 40 31.33 48.54 -44.77
C PRO A 40 32.30 47.65 -43.95
N SER A 41 32.88 46.64 -44.60
CA SER A 41 33.96 45.78 -44.11
C SER A 41 35.25 45.99 -44.93
N LEU A 42 36.42 45.69 -44.35
CA LEU A 42 37.49 44.85 -44.98
C LEU A 42 38.81 44.74 -44.15
N ALA A 43 39.43 43.57 -44.30
CA ALA A 43 40.87 43.24 -44.32
C ALA A 43 41.94 44.02 -43.50
N ALA A 44 42.51 43.29 -42.53
CA ALA A 44 43.93 42.88 -42.46
C ALA A 44 45.11 43.88 -42.30
N SER A 45 45.93 43.55 -41.28
CA SER A 45 47.41 43.42 -41.30
C SER A 45 48.35 44.53 -40.79
N ALA A 46 49.28 44.06 -39.93
CA ALA A 46 50.70 44.44 -39.76
C ALA A 46 51.14 45.70 -38.97
N GLY A 47 51.85 45.43 -37.85
CA GLY A 47 52.96 46.25 -37.31
C GLY A 47 52.64 47.21 -36.12
N HIS A 48 53.59 47.53 -35.23
CA HIS A 48 54.80 46.81 -34.79
C HIS A 48 55.43 47.45 -33.53
N GLY A 49 55.97 46.65 -32.59
CA GLY A 49 56.76 47.10 -31.41
C GLY A 49 55.98 47.87 -30.32
N HIS A 50 56.48 48.05 -29.09
CA HIS A 50 57.54 47.42 -28.28
C HIS A 50 57.14 47.57 -26.79
N GLY A 51 57.59 46.75 -25.82
CA GLY A 51 58.52 45.61 -25.88
C GLY A 51 58.76 45.00 -24.49
N HIS A 52 59.92 44.36 -24.31
CA HIS A 52 60.47 43.79 -23.06
C HIS A 52 59.78 42.52 -22.50
N THR A 53 60.13 41.31 -22.97
CA THR A 53 61.33 40.46 -22.67
C THR A 53 61.13 39.58 -21.43
N HIS A 54 60.82 38.28 -21.58
CA HIS A 54 61.75 37.13 -21.69
C HIS A 54 62.31 36.66 -20.32
N SER A 55 62.56 35.37 -20.05
CA SER A 55 62.42 34.09 -20.79
C SER A 55 62.11 32.97 -19.76
N ASN A 56 61.52 31.80 -20.03
CA ASN A 56 61.26 30.98 -21.22
C ASN A 56 62.43 30.10 -21.73
N SER A 57 62.50 28.87 -21.19
CA SER A 57 62.84 27.67 -21.96
C SER A 57 61.98 26.49 -21.47
N GLN A 58 61.75 25.51 -22.33
CA GLN A 58 61.42 24.15 -21.88
C GLN A 58 62.69 23.54 -21.26
N ASP A 59 62.58 22.47 -20.45
CA ASP A 59 63.18 21.18 -20.81
C ASP A 59 62.75 20.02 -19.88
N SER A 60 63.43 18.89 -20.07
CA SER A 60 63.15 17.54 -19.63
C SER A 60 64.25 16.97 -18.69
N ILE A 61 63.90 15.91 -17.96
CA ILE A 61 64.77 14.76 -17.62
C ILE A 61 66.03 14.95 -16.72
N SER A 62 66.07 14.10 -15.68
CA SER A 62 67.25 13.46 -15.04
C SER A 62 67.98 14.04 -13.81
N ALA A 63 68.64 13.08 -13.12
CA ALA A 63 69.92 13.17 -12.42
C ALA A 63 70.04 13.93 -11.07
N ASN A 64 69.77 13.18 -10.00
CA ASN A 64 70.58 13.20 -8.76
C ASN A 64 72.07 12.92 -9.10
N PRO A 65 73.05 13.68 -8.57
CA PRO A 65 74.06 13.03 -7.71
C PRO A 65 74.71 13.88 -6.59
N PHE A 66 74.90 13.22 -5.43
CA PHE A 66 76.06 13.23 -4.49
C PHE A 66 76.60 14.50 -3.79
N ALA A 67 76.46 14.50 -2.45
CA ALA A 67 77.53 14.50 -1.44
C ALA A 67 76.92 14.01 -0.09
N SER A 68 77.26 12.88 0.53
CA SER A 68 78.51 12.36 1.15
C SER A 68 78.91 13.05 2.48
N GLU A 69 79.29 12.36 3.57
CA GLU A 69 79.48 10.89 3.78
C GLU A 69 78.24 10.23 4.49
N ALA A 70 78.21 9.43 5.57
CA ALA A 70 79.21 8.92 6.52
C ALA A 70 78.84 7.52 7.12
N ARG A 71 79.66 7.04 8.08
CA ARG A 71 79.73 5.67 8.65
C ARG A 71 79.17 5.54 10.09
N ALA A 72 78.99 4.37 10.71
CA ALA A 72 78.57 3.01 10.27
C ALA A 72 78.55 2.03 11.48
N ALA A 73 77.56 1.12 11.54
CA ALA A 73 77.55 -0.15 12.33
C ALA A 73 77.63 -0.03 13.89
N PRO A 74 77.47 -1.12 14.71
CA PRO A 74 77.26 -2.55 14.40
C PRO A 74 75.99 -3.17 15.06
N LEU A 75 76.05 -4.44 15.49
CA LEU A 75 74.90 -5.32 15.78
C LEU A 75 74.59 -5.57 17.27
N SER A 76 73.31 -5.90 17.53
CA SER A 76 72.77 -6.97 18.42
C SER A 76 73.02 -7.02 19.94
N ALA A 77 71.96 -7.49 20.62
CA ALA A 77 71.93 -8.15 21.94
C ALA A 77 72.08 -7.24 23.19
N HIS A 78 71.75 -7.65 24.43
CA HIS A 78 71.33 -8.96 24.97
C HIS A 78 70.14 -8.84 25.95
N THR A 79 69.54 -9.98 26.33
CA THR A 79 68.61 -10.14 27.47
C THR A 79 69.31 -10.71 28.71
N ASP A 80 68.56 -10.75 29.82
CA ASP A 80 68.80 -11.54 31.05
C ASP A 80 69.93 -11.13 32.01
N GLU A 81 69.58 -10.91 33.29
CA GLU A 81 69.97 -11.87 34.33
C GLU A 81 69.00 -11.83 35.54
N SER A 82 69.25 -12.63 36.58
CA SER A 82 68.19 -13.48 37.16
C SER A 82 68.26 -13.76 38.67
N ARG A 83 67.24 -14.49 39.18
CA ARG A 83 67.12 -15.18 40.50
C ARG A 83 66.89 -14.30 41.74
N GLN A 84 65.75 -14.49 42.44
CA GLN A 84 65.51 -15.40 43.59
C GLN A 84 66.27 -15.06 44.89
N LEU A 85 65.55 -14.75 45.98
CA LEU A 85 65.58 -15.50 47.25
C LEU A 85 64.51 -15.01 48.27
N LEU A 86 64.46 -15.67 49.43
CA LEU A 86 63.37 -15.73 50.44
C LEU A 86 63.49 -14.68 51.57
N GLY A 87 62.42 -14.51 52.39
CA GLY A 87 62.55 -14.38 53.85
C GLY A 87 61.94 -13.17 54.57
N ASP A 88 60.66 -13.27 54.92
CA ASP A 88 59.96 -12.96 56.20
C ASP A 88 60.32 -11.78 57.16
N ASP A 89 59.26 -11.36 57.89
CA ASP A 89 59.21 -10.76 59.26
C ASP A 89 59.78 -9.35 59.58
N HIS A 90 59.35 -8.63 60.65
CA HIS A 90 58.00 -8.38 61.23
C HIS A 90 58.11 -7.21 62.29
N GLU A 91 56.98 -6.69 62.81
CA GLU A 91 56.85 -5.94 64.11
C GLU A 91 57.52 -4.52 64.27
N ASP A 92 57.04 -3.55 65.10
CA ASP A 92 55.78 -3.39 65.87
C ASP A 92 55.37 -1.88 66.10
N ARG A 93 54.41 -1.63 67.01
CA ARG A 93 53.56 -0.43 67.32
C ARG A 93 54.13 0.45 68.50
N PRO A 94 53.39 1.29 69.31
CA PRO A 94 51.93 1.61 69.40
C PRO A 94 51.45 3.04 69.85
N MET A 95 50.10 3.13 70.03
CA MET A 95 49.29 4.09 70.85
C MET A 95 48.96 5.49 70.26
N ALA A 96 47.84 6.18 70.61
CA ALA A 96 46.53 5.81 71.22
C ALA A 96 45.52 7.01 71.21
N GLN A 97 44.34 6.85 71.84
CA GLN A 97 43.29 7.86 72.19
C GLN A 97 42.35 8.34 71.05
N ALA A 98 41.07 8.71 71.26
CA ALA A 98 40.16 8.52 72.41
C ALA A 98 38.65 8.53 71.99
N PRO A 99 37.72 7.93 72.79
CA PRO A 99 36.24 7.96 72.65
C PRO A 99 35.60 9.02 73.61
N PRO A 100 34.27 9.09 73.90
CA PRO A 100 33.06 8.36 73.42
C PRO A 100 31.95 9.35 72.93
N PRO A 101 30.62 9.06 72.91
CA PRO A 101 29.80 7.82 72.97
C PRO A 101 29.02 7.65 71.62
N SER A 102 27.73 7.30 71.40
CA SER A 102 26.51 6.83 72.13
C SER A 102 25.46 6.35 71.08
N GLN A 103 24.47 5.46 71.30
CA GLN A 103 24.21 4.41 72.30
C GLN A 103 23.05 3.47 71.82
N GLN A 104 23.30 2.16 71.70
CA GLN A 104 22.39 1.03 72.09
C GLN A 104 21.07 0.78 71.32
N PRO A 105 20.40 -0.39 71.48
CA PRO A 105 20.73 -1.67 72.19
C PRO A 105 20.87 -2.88 71.20
N GLN A 106 21.06 -4.17 71.54
CA GLN A 106 21.70 -4.97 72.64
C GLN A 106 21.88 -6.45 72.13
N GLN A 107 22.13 -7.44 73.01
CA GLN A 107 22.33 -8.88 72.69
C GLN A 107 21.77 -9.78 73.83
N GLN A 108 21.57 -11.09 73.59
CA GLN A 108 22.28 -12.20 74.31
C GLN A 108 21.85 -13.63 73.86
N GLN A 109 22.56 -14.66 74.34
CA GLN A 109 22.39 -16.10 74.01
C GLN A 109 22.26 -16.95 75.28
N GLN A 110 21.71 -18.17 75.16
CA GLN A 110 22.00 -19.32 76.03
C GLN A 110 21.94 -20.65 75.24
N GLN A 111 22.37 -21.76 75.86
CA GLN A 111 22.84 -23.00 75.19
C GLN A 111 21.85 -24.18 75.31
N GLN A 112 21.88 -25.14 74.37
CA GLN A 112 22.11 -26.59 74.62
C GLN A 112 21.89 -27.49 73.36
N HIS A 113 22.41 -28.72 73.42
CA HIS A 113 22.26 -29.87 72.48
C HIS A 113 21.50 -31.01 73.22
N PRO A 114 21.05 -32.16 72.61
CA PRO A 114 21.58 -32.86 71.42
C PRO A 114 20.54 -33.57 70.50
N HIS A 115 21.05 -34.49 69.64
CA HIS A 115 20.40 -35.57 68.85
C HIS A 115 19.83 -35.30 67.44
N GLN A 116 20.05 -36.31 66.57
CA GLN A 116 19.52 -36.47 65.20
C GLN A 116 18.28 -37.39 65.22
N PRO A 117 17.53 -37.53 64.10
CA PRO A 117 17.84 -38.65 63.20
C PRO A 117 17.67 -38.41 61.68
N HIS A 118 18.47 -39.16 60.91
CA HIS A 118 18.29 -39.66 59.52
C HIS A 118 18.03 -38.72 58.31
N GLN A 119 18.78 -39.00 57.24
CA GLN A 119 18.42 -38.69 55.84
C GLN A 119 17.34 -39.68 55.33
N PRO A 120 16.69 -39.41 54.18
CA PRO A 120 17.25 -39.94 52.94
C PRO A 120 17.32 -38.92 51.78
N GLN A 121 18.11 -39.27 50.77
CA GLN A 121 18.27 -38.49 49.53
C GLN A 121 17.03 -38.60 48.63
N GLN A 122 16.66 -37.53 47.93
CA GLN A 122 16.20 -37.65 46.53
C GLN A 122 16.32 -36.35 45.73
N SER A 123 16.63 -36.54 44.44
CA SER A 123 16.88 -35.54 43.39
C SER A 123 15.97 -34.31 43.35
N HIS A 124 16.56 -33.13 43.10
CA HIS A 124 15.86 -31.93 42.62
C HIS A 124 16.52 -31.35 41.36
N GLN A 125 15.69 -30.68 40.56
CA GLN A 125 15.96 -30.27 39.17
C GLN A 125 16.83 -28.99 39.08
N PRO A 126 17.51 -28.75 37.94
CA PRO A 126 18.22 -27.48 37.72
C PRO A 126 17.25 -26.30 37.65
N GLY A 127 17.36 -25.37 38.60
CA GLY A 127 16.57 -24.14 38.63
C GLY A 127 16.90 -23.17 37.48
N PRO A 128 15.98 -22.24 37.16
CA PRO A 128 16.13 -21.32 36.02
C PRO A 128 17.29 -20.35 36.23
N ARG A 129 18.13 -20.17 35.20
CA ARG A 129 19.21 -19.18 35.19
C ARG A 129 18.62 -17.76 35.21
N LEU A 130 18.94 -16.99 36.25
CA LEU A 130 18.66 -15.55 36.29
C LEU A 130 19.39 -14.84 35.13
N GLN A 131 18.62 -14.32 34.18
CA GLN A 131 19.14 -13.70 32.97
C GLN A 131 19.56 -12.25 33.28
N ARG A 132 20.88 -12.01 33.28
CA ARG A 132 21.50 -10.72 33.60
C ARG A 132 21.02 -9.65 32.61
N THR A 133 20.29 -8.64 33.08
CA THR A 133 19.73 -7.57 32.24
C THR A 133 20.86 -6.69 31.67
N VAL A 134 21.00 -6.68 30.34
CA VAL A 134 21.97 -5.83 29.64
C VAL A 134 21.46 -4.37 29.64
N PRO A 135 22.28 -3.37 29.99
CA PRO A 135 21.86 -1.97 30.00
C PRO A 135 21.53 -1.47 28.58
N ALA A 136 20.36 -0.87 28.41
CA ALA A 136 19.91 -0.32 27.15
C ALA A 136 20.52 1.08 26.89
N TYR A 137 21.56 1.13 26.06
CA TYR A 137 22.15 2.38 25.60
C TYR A 137 21.24 3.14 24.64
N LYS A 138 21.24 4.47 24.73
CA LYS A 138 20.42 5.38 23.92
C LYS A 138 21.17 6.69 23.68
N LEU A 139 21.05 7.21 22.47
CA LEU A 139 21.33 8.59 22.08
C LEU A 139 20.03 9.20 21.55
N GLN A 140 19.67 10.41 21.99
CA GLN A 140 18.47 11.10 21.54
C GLN A 140 18.76 12.58 21.31
N ALA A 141 18.47 13.08 20.12
CA ALA A 141 18.65 14.49 19.77
C ALA A 141 17.30 15.15 19.44
N LYS A 142 17.10 16.39 19.87
CA LYS A 142 15.86 17.15 19.69
C LYS A 142 16.15 18.53 19.11
N VAL A 143 15.68 18.81 17.89
CA VAL A 143 15.88 20.09 17.20
C VAL A 143 15.04 21.18 17.86
N THR A 144 15.71 22.14 18.49
CA THR A 144 15.11 23.25 19.23
C THR A 144 14.80 24.42 18.31
N ALA A 145 15.72 24.82 17.43
CA ALA A 145 15.57 25.94 16.50
C ALA A 145 16.37 25.77 15.20
N LEU A 146 16.12 26.66 14.24
CA LEU A 146 16.84 26.80 12.98
C LEU A 146 17.19 28.29 12.84
N GLU A 147 18.46 28.63 12.72
CA GLU A 147 18.93 30.02 12.56
C GLU A 147 19.42 30.23 11.13
N ARG A 148 18.79 31.15 10.40
CA ARG A 148 19.14 31.53 9.01
C ARG A 148 19.60 32.99 8.96
N THR A 149 20.64 33.27 8.17
CA THR A 149 21.04 34.65 7.81
C THR A 149 21.01 34.82 6.30
N GLY A 150 19.81 35.00 5.76
CA GLY A 150 19.55 35.00 4.32
C GLY A 150 19.80 33.63 3.69
N ARG A 151 20.51 33.59 2.56
CA ARG A 151 20.85 32.34 1.84
C ARG A 151 22.15 31.65 2.32
N LYS A 152 22.66 32.01 3.50
CA LYS A 152 23.83 31.35 4.09
C LYS A 152 23.48 29.95 4.62
N ASP A 153 24.50 29.11 4.81
CA ASP A 153 24.41 27.81 5.46
C ASP A 153 23.68 27.93 6.82
N PRO A 154 22.52 27.28 7.02
CA PRO A 154 21.72 27.44 8.24
C PRO A 154 22.36 26.74 9.42
N VAL A 155 22.20 27.31 10.62
CA VAL A 155 22.61 26.69 11.88
C VAL A 155 21.41 25.97 12.49
N ILE A 156 21.49 24.65 12.59
CA ILE A 156 20.51 23.84 13.31
C ILE A 156 20.92 23.86 14.79
N ARG A 157 19.96 24.18 15.67
CA ARG A 157 20.13 24.14 17.13
C ARG A 157 19.38 22.94 17.69
N PHE A 158 20.02 22.15 18.54
CA PHE A 158 19.44 20.93 19.10
C PHE A 158 19.98 20.59 20.49
N ASP A 159 19.16 19.94 21.30
CA ASP A 159 19.57 19.34 22.57
C ASP A 159 19.89 17.85 22.35
N VAL A 160 20.82 17.28 23.13
CA VAL A 160 21.19 15.86 23.09
C VAL A 160 21.12 15.26 24.49
N TYR A 161 20.51 14.08 24.59
CA TYR A 161 20.35 13.29 25.80
C TYR A 161 20.94 11.90 25.55
N THR A 162 21.80 11.43 26.47
CA THR A 162 22.58 10.20 26.27
C THR A 162 22.89 9.47 27.57
N ASN A 163 23.02 8.14 27.50
CA ASN A 163 23.60 7.31 28.55
C ASN A 163 24.80 6.47 28.04
N LEU A 164 25.35 6.83 26.87
CA LEU A 164 26.54 6.19 26.32
C LEU A 164 27.79 6.64 27.10
N PRO A 165 28.65 5.71 27.58
CA PRO A 165 29.74 6.03 28.51
C PRO A 165 30.94 6.76 27.87
N LYS A 166 30.89 7.09 26.57
CA LYS A 166 31.92 7.88 25.88
C LYS A 166 31.70 9.40 25.94
N PHE A 167 30.54 9.87 26.37
CA PHE A 167 30.22 11.30 26.44
C PHE A 167 30.61 11.92 27.79
N ARG A 168 31.09 13.16 27.80
CA ARG A 168 31.49 13.91 29.02
C ARG A 168 30.32 14.19 29.97
N THR A 169 29.10 14.27 29.45
CA THR A 169 27.85 14.47 30.21
C THR A 169 26.68 13.70 29.60
N THR A 170 25.61 13.49 30.38
CA THR A 170 24.37 12.83 29.92
C THR A 170 23.39 13.78 29.21
N GLN A 171 23.64 15.09 29.27
CA GLN A 171 22.88 16.12 28.59
C GLN A 171 23.83 17.15 27.95
N PHE A 172 23.47 17.58 26.74
CA PHE A 172 24.03 18.74 26.05
C PHE A 172 22.85 19.59 25.59
N ARG A 173 22.91 20.90 25.83
CA ARG A 173 21.85 21.83 25.44
C ARG A 173 22.40 22.86 24.48
N ASP A 174 21.55 23.31 23.57
CA ASP A 174 21.89 24.31 22.56
C ASP A 174 23.11 23.96 21.68
N VAL A 175 23.27 22.67 21.32
CA VAL A 175 24.29 22.23 20.36
C VAL A 175 23.98 22.88 19.01
N ARG A 176 24.94 23.64 18.48
CA ARG A 176 24.80 24.39 17.23
C ARG A 176 25.70 23.80 16.14
N ARG A 177 25.11 23.43 15.01
CA ARG A 177 25.85 22.91 13.83
C ARG A 177 25.29 23.46 12.53
N THR A 178 26.16 23.78 11.58
CA THR A 178 25.74 24.20 10.23
C THR A 178 25.26 22.99 9.43
N HIS A 179 24.45 23.18 8.39
CA HIS A 179 24.03 22.07 7.52
C HIS A 179 25.23 21.38 6.87
N SER A 180 26.25 22.13 6.45
CA SER A 180 27.50 21.56 5.94
C SER A 180 28.20 20.64 6.96
N GLU A 181 28.03 20.86 8.26
CA GLU A 181 28.58 20.00 9.30
C GLU A 181 27.84 18.66 9.42
N PHE A 182 26.52 18.65 9.24
CA PHE A 182 25.76 17.41 9.11
C PHE A 182 26.18 16.61 7.87
N VAL A 183 26.46 17.28 6.73
CA VAL A 183 26.99 16.62 5.52
C VAL A 183 28.35 15.97 5.80
N LYS A 184 29.30 16.70 6.41
CA LYS A 184 30.60 16.14 6.82
C LYS A 184 30.46 14.91 7.73
N LEU A 185 29.50 14.92 8.66
CA LEU A 185 29.23 13.77 9.54
C LEU A 185 28.64 12.59 8.75
N ALA A 186 27.68 12.83 7.87
CA ALA A 186 27.09 11.78 7.03
C ALA A 186 28.15 11.11 6.14
N ASP A 187 29.01 11.90 5.48
CA ASP A 187 30.11 11.38 4.64
C ASP A 187 31.11 10.52 5.42
N HIS A 188 31.40 10.89 6.67
CA HIS A 188 32.18 10.06 7.59
C HIS A 188 31.43 8.77 7.91
N LEU A 189 30.20 8.85 8.46
CA LEU A 189 29.41 7.69 8.89
C LEU A 189 29.18 6.66 7.77
N VAL A 190 28.93 7.14 6.54
CA VAL A 190 28.78 6.32 5.32
C VAL A 190 30.07 5.56 4.98
N SER A 191 31.23 6.05 5.44
CA SER A 191 32.56 5.52 5.15
C SER A 191 33.19 4.74 6.30
N SER A 192 32.86 5.04 7.56
CA SER A 192 33.27 4.29 8.75
C SER A 192 32.43 3.02 8.97
N ASN A 193 31.13 3.04 8.65
CA ASN A 193 30.17 1.99 9.01
C ASN A 193 29.56 1.25 7.79
N PRO A 194 30.32 0.37 7.09
CA PRO A 194 29.79 -0.42 5.96
C PRO A 194 28.68 -1.41 6.35
N GLU A 195 28.50 -1.70 7.63
CA GLU A 195 27.38 -2.48 8.19
C GLU A 195 26.04 -1.72 8.36
N ALA A 196 25.97 -0.41 8.09
CA ALA A 196 24.78 0.42 8.36
C ALA A 196 24.24 1.15 7.11
N LEU A 197 22.94 1.46 7.09
CA LEU A 197 22.32 2.26 6.02
C LEU A 197 22.07 3.69 6.49
N VAL A 198 23.14 4.49 6.47
CA VAL A 198 23.11 5.91 6.84
C VAL A 198 22.15 6.69 5.91
N PRO A 199 21.20 7.47 6.45
CA PRO A 199 20.30 8.28 5.63
C PRO A 199 20.99 9.47 4.96
N ALA A 200 20.52 9.81 3.77
CA ALA A 200 20.91 11.08 3.12
C ALA A 200 20.55 12.28 4.00
N VAL A 201 21.41 13.28 4.08
CA VAL A 201 21.09 14.54 4.80
C VAL A 201 20.00 15.29 4.03
N PRO A 202 18.87 15.66 4.65
CA PRO A 202 17.84 16.47 3.99
C PRO A 202 18.39 17.79 3.45
N PRO A 203 17.83 18.37 2.38
CA PRO A 203 18.25 19.68 1.88
C PRO A 203 18.17 20.80 2.92
N ALA A 204 19.13 21.73 2.87
CA ALA A 204 19.16 22.93 3.73
C ALA A 204 17.99 23.91 3.48
N LEU A 205 17.30 23.76 2.35
CA LEU A 205 16.22 24.60 1.82
C LEU A 205 15.22 23.72 1.07
N THR A 206 13.94 24.11 1.13
CA THR A 206 12.83 23.49 0.39
C THR A 206 12.31 24.38 -0.72
N SER A 207 11.51 23.79 -1.60
CA SER A 207 10.83 24.49 -2.70
C SER A 207 9.76 25.50 -2.22
N ALA A 208 9.41 25.52 -0.94
CA ALA A 208 8.52 26.53 -0.34
C ALA A 208 9.15 27.95 -0.36
N GLY A 209 10.48 28.03 -0.34
CA GLY A 209 11.24 29.28 -0.40
C GLY A 209 11.92 29.63 0.93
N ALA A 210 13.20 30.01 0.84
CA ALA A 210 14.05 30.31 1.99
C ALA A 210 13.46 31.43 2.87
N GLY A 211 13.32 31.17 4.18
CA GLY A 211 12.79 32.14 5.14
C GLY A 211 11.26 32.27 5.12
N THR A 212 10.55 31.23 4.66
CA THR A 212 9.11 31.08 4.89
C THR A 212 8.87 30.12 6.05
N ASP A 213 7.77 30.32 6.79
CA ASP A 213 7.40 29.44 7.91
C ASP A 213 7.25 27.96 7.48
N GLU A 214 6.78 27.71 6.25
CA GLU A 214 6.67 26.35 5.70
C GLU A 214 8.03 25.74 5.38
N ASP A 215 9.02 26.52 4.91
CA ASP A 215 10.40 26.05 4.74
C ASP A 215 11.07 25.74 6.08
N GLU A 216 10.98 26.64 7.06
CA GLU A 216 11.63 26.43 8.36
C GLU A 216 11.00 25.25 9.11
N ALA A 217 9.67 25.11 9.09
CA ALA A 217 8.98 23.96 9.66
C ALA A 217 9.37 22.64 8.97
N ARG A 218 9.47 22.62 7.64
CA ARG A 218 9.86 21.41 6.88
C ARG A 218 11.32 21.03 7.12
N VAL A 219 12.26 21.97 7.06
CA VAL A 219 13.69 21.71 7.30
C VAL A 219 13.95 21.29 8.76
N LYS A 220 13.30 21.94 9.74
CA LYS A 220 13.36 21.51 11.15
C LYS A 220 12.86 20.07 11.32
N THR A 221 11.74 19.74 10.66
CA THR A 221 11.12 18.40 10.73
C THR A 221 11.97 17.33 10.03
N SER A 222 12.54 17.63 8.86
CA SER A 222 13.38 16.66 8.13
C SER A 222 14.70 16.40 8.85
N MET A 223 15.37 17.43 9.36
CA MET A 223 16.58 17.29 10.18
C MET A 223 16.31 16.51 11.47
N GLN A 224 15.13 16.69 12.10
CA GLN A 224 14.72 15.87 13.24
C GLN A 224 14.53 14.38 12.86
N ARG A 225 13.96 14.06 11.70
CA ARG A 225 13.84 12.66 11.22
C ARG A 225 15.20 12.03 10.91
N TRP A 226 16.12 12.83 10.35
CA TRP A 226 17.50 12.39 10.09
C TRP A 226 18.22 12.07 11.40
N LEU A 227 18.20 12.99 12.37
CA LEU A 227 18.76 12.78 13.71
C LEU A 227 18.15 11.56 14.40
N ASN A 228 16.82 11.38 14.36
CA ASN A 228 16.15 10.19 14.90
C ASN A 228 16.65 8.90 14.25
N SER A 229 16.89 8.91 12.93
CA SER A 229 17.37 7.75 12.18
C SER A 229 18.82 7.40 12.49
N VAL A 230 19.69 8.39 12.71
CA VAL A 230 21.12 8.19 13.05
C VAL A 230 21.29 7.82 14.51
N CYS A 231 20.71 8.59 15.44
CA CYS A 231 20.81 8.34 16.88
C CYS A 231 20.03 7.08 17.32
N GLY A 232 19.02 6.65 16.57
CA GLY A 232 18.29 5.40 16.78
C GLY A 232 18.96 4.15 16.22
N ASN A 233 20.14 4.27 15.60
CA ASN A 233 20.86 3.15 14.98
C ASN A 233 21.99 2.66 15.89
N ASP A 234 21.91 1.40 16.32
CA ASP A 234 22.89 0.72 17.18
C ASP A 234 24.36 0.80 16.73
N VAL A 235 24.60 0.90 15.43
CA VAL A 235 25.95 1.06 14.89
C VAL A 235 26.34 2.53 14.96
N LEU A 236 25.55 3.40 14.33
CA LEU A 236 25.90 4.82 14.12
C LEU A 236 25.98 5.60 15.44
N MET A 237 25.09 5.34 16.42
CA MET A 237 25.12 6.04 17.70
C MET A 237 26.36 5.73 18.56
N ARG A 238 27.16 4.72 18.18
CA ARG A 238 28.37 4.28 18.89
C ARG A 238 29.67 4.69 18.19
N ASP A 239 29.58 5.30 17.01
CA ASP A 239 30.72 5.89 16.30
C ASP A 239 31.31 7.04 17.15
N GLU A 240 32.64 7.15 17.19
CA GLU A 240 33.33 8.14 18.01
C GLU A 240 33.15 9.56 17.46
N GLU A 241 32.94 9.68 16.16
CA GLU A 241 32.67 10.95 15.50
C GLU A 241 31.30 11.54 15.93
N MET A 242 30.38 10.73 16.46
CA MET A 242 29.15 11.24 17.10
C MET A 242 29.44 11.98 18.42
N VAL A 243 30.51 11.63 19.14
CA VAL A 243 30.93 12.34 20.36
C VAL A 243 31.53 13.68 19.95
N PHE A 244 32.49 13.70 19.02
CA PHE A 244 33.10 14.95 18.54
C PHE A 244 32.08 15.89 17.87
N PHE A 245 31.10 15.34 17.15
CA PHE A 245 29.99 16.13 16.57
C PHE A 245 29.09 16.76 17.62
N VAL A 246 28.90 16.17 18.80
CA VAL A 246 28.07 16.76 19.88
C VAL A 246 28.87 17.67 20.79
N GLU A 247 30.12 17.31 21.11
CA GLU A 247 30.91 17.97 22.17
C GLU A 247 31.75 19.16 21.70
N SER A 248 31.97 19.35 20.39
CA SER A 248 32.78 20.48 19.90
C SER A 248 32.10 21.84 20.15
N ASP A 249 32.80 22.75 20.83
CA ASP A 249 32.24 24.04 21.23
C ASP A 249 32.34 25.11 20.12
N PHE A 250 33.23 24.96 19.12
CA PHE A 250 33.55 25.99 18.10
C PHE A 250 33.40 25.55 16.63
N GLY A 251 32.70 24.45 16.36
CA GLY A 251 32.44 23.92 15.01
C GLY A 251 33.06 22.55 14.76
N TYR A 252 32.68 21.90 13.66
CA TYR A 252 32.94 20.48 13.42
C TYR A 252 33.63 20.20 12.07
N SER A 253 34.63 19.32 12.13
CA SER A 253 35.21 18.57 11.01
C SER A 253 35.53 17.17 11.52
N PRO A 254 35.30 16.10 10.73
CA PRO A 254 35.67 14.75 11.10
C PRO A 254 37.15 14.66 11.47
N VAL A 255 37.45 14.02 12.60
CA VAL A 255 38.82 13.77 13.08
C VAL A 255 39.53 12.78 12.17
N VAL A 256 38.84 11.74 11.69
CA VAL A 256 39.40 10.74 10.77
C VAL A 256 38.68 10.77 9.43
N ARG A 257 39.40 11.16 8.36
CA ARG A 257 38.85 11.23 6.99
C ARG A 257 38.94 9.90 6.26
N ILE A 258 38.10 8.95 6.65
CA ILE A 258 37.95 7.66 5.95
C ILE A 258 37.31 7.92 4.57
N LYS A 259 37.95 7.45 3.50
CA LYS A 259 37.38 7.51 2.13
C LYS A 259 36.61 6.23 1.82
N GLN A 260 35.45 6.37 1.16
CA GLN A 260 34.70 5.28 0.54
C GLN A 260 35.62 4.28 -0.20
N PRO A 261 35.58 2.96 0.09
CA PRO A 261 36.46 1.97 -0.54
C PRO A 261 36.34 1.85 -2.07
N ALA A 262 35.23 2.33 -2.63
CA ALA A 262 34.77 2.00 -3.97
C ALA A 262 34.63 3.21 -4.93
N THR A 263 35.45 4.25 -4.77
CA THR A 263 35.41 5.43 -5.67
C THR A 263 36.20 5.22 -6.97
N GLY A 264 35.88 6.02 -7.99
CA GLY A 264 36.69 6.18 -9.20
C GLY A 264 37.04 4.89 -9.95
N VAL A 265 38.35 4.70 -10.21
CA VAL A 265 38.88 3.68 -11.12
C VAL A 265 38.72 2.26 -10.59
N ARG A 266 38.89 2.04 -9.27
CA ARG A 266 38.71 0.72 -8.62
C ARG A 266 37.33 0.16 -8.92
N ARG A 267 36.28 0.99 -8.89
CA ARG A 267 34.91 0.63 -9.30
C ARG A 267 34.75 0.32 -10.79
N LYS A 268 35.44 1.04 -11.68
CA LYS A 268 35.38 0.78 -13.14
C LYS A 268 35.95 -0.61 -13.45
N VAL A 269 37.07 -0.97 -12.82
CA VAL A 269 37.69 -2.31 -12.91
C VAL A 269 36.79 -3.37 -12.28
N LEU A 270 36.31 -3.17 -11.05
CA LEU A 270 35.47 -4.14 -10.34
C LEU A 270 34.13 -4.44 -11.04
N LYS A 271 33.64 -3.55 -11.92
CA LYS A 271 32.46 -3.77 -12.78
C LYS A 271 32.72 -4.66 -14.01
N GLN A 272 33.97 -4.88 -14.41
CA GLN A 272 34.33 -5.74 -15.55
C GLN A 272 34.29 -7.24 -15.19
N PHE A 273 34.36 -7.55 -13.88
CA PHE A 273 34.26 -8.92 -13.37
C PHE A 273 32.82 -9.22 -12.93
N ALA A 274 32.36 -10.45 -13.23
CA ALA A 274 31.07 -10.97 -12.78
C ALA A 274 30.86 -10.80 -11.26
N PRO A 275 29.62 -10.63 -10.77
CA PRO A 275 29.34 -10.59 -9.33
C PRO A 275 29.97 -11.78 -8.61
N PRO A 276 30.54 -11.62 -7.41
CA PRO A 276 30.91 -12.78 -6.61
C PRO A 276 29.66 -13.62 -6.31
N PRO A 277 29.80 -14.93 -6.07
CA PRO A 277 28.77 -15.71 -5.37
C PRO A 277 28.35 -14.99 -4.09
N ASP A 278 27.04 -14.93 -3.84
CA ASP A 278 26.45 -14.24 -2.70
C ASP A 278 25.31 -15.09 -2.16
N ASP A 279 25.60 -15.87 -1.12
CA ASP A 279 24.66 -16.82 -0.51
C ASP A 279 23.57 -16.13 0.34
N THR A 280 23.42 -14.81 0.23
CA THR A 280 22.40 -14.00 0.90
C THR A 280 21.40 -13.43 -0.14
N PRO A 281 20.42 -14.23 -0.60
CA PRO A 281 19.53 -13.85 -1.69
C PRO A 281 18.70 -12.59 -1.39
N GLU A 282 18.42 -12.27 -0.13
CA GLU A 282 17.64 -11.10 0.28
C GLU A 282 18.37 -9.78 0.07
N LEU A 283 19.70 -9.77 0.19
CA LEU A 283 20.55 -8.61 -0.10
C LEU A 283 20.89 -8.55 -1.59
N HIS A 284 21.15 -9.70 -2.21
CA HIS A 284 21.34 -9.81 -3.66
C HIS A 284 20.12 -9.25 -4.42
N GLY A 285 18.91 -9.69 -4.05
CA GLY A 285 17.65 -9.24 -4.65
C GLY A 285 17.23 -7.81 -4.30
N ALA A 286 17.64 -7.29 -3.12
CA ALA A 286 17.37 -5.90 -2.77
C ALA A 286 18.11 -4.89 -3.66
N ARG A 287 19.35 -5.18 -4.06
CA ARG A 287 20.21 -4.22 -4.78
C ARG A 287 19.65 -3.80 -6.16
N PRO A 288 19.10 -4.69 -7.01
CA PRO A 288 18.34 -4.30 -8.20
C PRO A 288 17.13 -3.41 -7.90
N VAL A 289 16.34 -3.74 -6.87
CA VAL A 289 15.14 -2.98 -6.49
C VAL A 289 15.49 -1.56 -6.05
N VAL A 290 16.50 -1.39 -5.18
CA VAL A 290 16.98 -0.05 -4.76
C VAL A 290 17.51 0.74 -5.96
N LYS A 291 18.19 0.10 -6.92
CA LYS A 291 18.65 0.75 -8.16
C LYS A 291 17.47 1.20 -9.04
N LEU A 292 16.42 0.39 -9.17
CA LEU A 292 15.22 0.74 -9.93
C LEU A 292 14.46 1.90 -9.28
N PHE A 293 14.29 1.86 -7.96
CA PHE A 293 13.68 2.94 -7.19
C PHE A 293 14.45 4.26 -7.36
N TYR A 294 15.78 4.24 -7.17
CA TYR A 294 16.66 5.40 -7.41
C TYR A 294 16.47 6.04 -8.80
N LEU A 295 16.43 5.23 -9.86
CA LEU A 295 16.24 5.73 -11.22
C LEU A 295 14.82 6.28 -11.43
N GLY A 296 13.80 5.61 -10.87
CA GLY A 296 12.41 6.06 -10.94
C GLY A 296 12.18 7.38 -10.20
N THR A 297 12.74 7.56 -9.00
CA THR A 297 12.64 8.82 -8.24
C THR A 297 13.32 9.98 -8.96
N LEU A 298 14.48 9.74 -9.58
CA LEU A 298 15.24 10.76 -10.33
C LEU A 298 14.52 11.19 -11.62
N ASP A 299 14.00 10.24 -12.40
CA ASP A 299 13.21 10.52 -13.60
C ASP A 299 11.88 11.22 -13.26
N ALA A 300 11.19 10.80 -12.19
CA ALA A 300 9.98 11.44 -11.71
C ALA A 300 10.22 12.89 -11.22
N GLN A 301 11.32 13.14 -10.50
CA GLN A 301 11.74 14.50 -10.09
C GLN A 301 11.93 15.40 -11.33
N GLN A 302 12.75 14.97 -12.29
CA GLN A 302 13.03 15.75 -13.50
C GLN A 302 11.78 16.02 -14.36
N LYS A 303 10.79 15.11 -14.33
CA LYS A 303 9.49 15.32 -14.98
C LYS A 303 8.62 16.31 -14.21
N LEU A 304 8.58 16.21 -12.87
CA LEU A 304 7.82 17.12 -12.02
C LEU A 304 8.36 18.55 -12.07
N GLU A 305 9.68 18.76 -12.13
CA GLU A 305 10.29 20.08 -12.33
C GLU A 305 9.83 20.75 -13.64
N ARG A 306 9.64 19.97 -14.71
CA ARG A 306 9.08 20.48 -15.98
C ARG A 306 7.61 20.86 -15.83
N VAL A 307 6.82 20.08 -15.07
CA VAL A 307 5.42 20.42 -14.73
C VAL A 307 5.36 21.70 -13.92
N VAL A 308 6.17 21.84 -12.86
CA VAL A 308 6.25 23.06 -12.02
C VAL A 308 6.63 24.29 -12.86
N LYS A 309 7.61 24.14 -13.77
CA LYS A 309 7.99 25.23 -14.69
C LYS A 309 6.85 25.59 -15.65
N ALA A 310 6.15 24.61 -16.21
CA ALA A 310 4.99 24.84 -17.07
C ALA A 310 3.81 25.47 -16.32
N ARG A 311 3.55 25.05 -15.08
CA ARG A 311 2.50 25.58 -14.20
C ARG A 311 2.75 27.06 -13.88
N ARG A 312 4.01 27.44 -13.59
CA ARG A 312 4.42 28.84 -13.40
C ARG A 312 4.36 29.67 -14.70
N ALA A 313 4.61 29.07 -15.86
CA ALA A 313 4.44 29.75 -17.16
C ALA A 313 2.96 29.97 -17.51
N LEU A 314 2.09 28.99 -17.23
CA LEU A 314 0.63 29.12 -17.38
C LEU A 314 0.09 30.26 -16.50
N ALA A 315 0.49 30.30 -15.23
CA ALA A 315 0.11 31.37 -14.31
C ALA A 315 0.41 32.78 -14.86
N LEU A 316 1.62 32.99 -15.38
CA LEU A 316 2.00 34.28 -15.99
C LEU A 316 1.17 34.62 -17.23
N ALA A 317 0.88 33.62 -18.07
CA ALA A 317 0.06 33.79 -19.27
C ALA A 317 -1.41 34.13 -18.94
N GLU A 318 -1.98 33.48 -17.92
CA GLU A 318 -3.33 33.77 -17.41
C GLU A 318 -3.40 35.16 -16.75
N THR A 319 -2.43 35.53 -15.92
CA THR A 319 -2.39 36.88 -15.32
C THR A 319 -2.27 37.98 -16.41
N ALA A 320 -1.51 37.73 -17.48
CA ALA A 320 -1.47 38.63 -18.64
C ALA A 320 -2.82 38.68 -19.40
N LEU A 321 -3.42 37.53 -19.70
CA LEU A 321 -4.74 37.43 -20.36
C LEU A 321 -5.84 38.12 -19.54
N GLY A 322 -5.88 37.88 -18.23
CA GLY A 322 -6.81 38.50 -17.31
C GLY A 322 -6.58 40.01 -17.16
N THR A 323 -5.35 40.49 -17.35
CA THR A 323 -5.05 41.93 -17.43
C THR A 323 -5.62 42.55 -18.71
N ALA A 324 -5.39 41.93 -19.87
CA ALA A 324 -5.93 42.39 -21.14
C ALA A 324 -7.49 42.37 -21.16
N LEU A 325 -8.10 41.30 -20.67
CA LEU A 325 -9.56 41.19 -20.53
C LEU A 325 -10.14 42.24 -19.56
N ALA A 326 -9.41 42.59 -18.50
CA ALA A 326 -9.83 43.67 -17.60
C ALA A 326 -9.75 45.07 -18.24
N GLN A 327 -8.84 45.28 -19.21
CA GLN A 327 -8.72 46.53 -19.96
C GLN A 327 -9.83 46.72 -21.00
N MET A 328 -10.37 45.65 -21.59
CA MET A 328 -11.50 45.71 -22.54
C MET A 328 -12.73 46.44 -21.98
N HIS A 329 -12.91 46.43 -20.65
CA HIS A 329 -13.91 47.24 -19.94
C HIS A 329 -13.96 48.70 -20.42
N VAL A 330 -12.81 49.33 -20.67
CA VAL A 330 -12.72 50.77 -21.00
C VAL A 330 -13.32 51.09 -22.38
N GLN A 331 -13.33 50.12 -23.30
CA GLN A 331 -13.85 50.28 -24.65
C GLN A 331 -15.29 49.75 -24.81
N GLU A 332 -15.84 49.08 -23.79
CA GLU A 332 -17.14 48.40 -23.86
C GLU A 332 -18.30 49.31 -23.40
N PRO A 333 -19.16 49.81 -24.31
CA PRO A 333 -20.26 50.72 -23.97
C PRO A 333 -21.43 50.04 -23.23
N HIS A 334 -21.59 48.72 -23.32
CA HIS A 334 -22.67 48.02 -22.64
C HIS A 334 -22.31 47.74 -21.18
N SER A 335 -22.78 48.58 -20.25
CA SER A 335 -22.40 48.59 -18.83
C SER A 335 -22.40 47.22 -18.12
N GLY A 336 -23.32 46.30 -18.45
CA GLY A 336 -23.32 44.93 -17.93
C GLY A 336 -22.14 44.08 -18.43
N LEU A 337 -21.86 44.13 -19.75
CA LEU A 337 -20.75 43.42 -20.39
C LEU A 337 -19.40 44.05 -20.01
N SER A 338 -19.37 45.37 -19.93
CA SER A 338 -18.28 46.21 -19.44
C SER A 338 -17.86 45.81 -18.01
N ASN A 339 -18.85 45.63 -17.11
CA ASN A 339 -18.61 45.11 -15.76
C ASN A 339 -18.14 43.65 -15.77
N ALA A 340 -18.70 42.80 -16.64
CA ALA A 340 -18.31 41.40 -16.76
C ALA A 340 -16.85 41.24 -17.22
N TYR A 341 -16.37 41.99 -18.22
CA TYR A 341 -14.95 42.01 -18.61
C TYR A 341 -14.03 42.36 -17.42
N ARG A 342 -14.37 43.40 -16.66
CA ARG A 342 -13.61 43.84 -15.46
C ARG A 342 -13.68 42.85 -14.27
N LYS A 343 -14.60 41.88 -14.29
CA LYS A 343 -14.75 40.83 -13.27
C LYS A 343 -14.06 39.54 -13.71
N LEU A 344 -14.34 39.09 -14.92
CA LEU A 344 -13.71 37.94 -15.57
C LEU A 344 -12.20 38.11 -15.66
N GLY A 345 -11.70 39.28 -16.08
CA GLY A 345 -10.27 39.56 -16.14
C GLY A 345 -9.56 39.42 -14.79
N ARG A 346 -10.17 39.92 -13.70
CA ARG A 346 -9.63 39.74 -12.34
C ARG A 346 -9.69 38.28 -11.87
N ILE A 347 -10.77 37.56 -12.18
CA ILE A 347 -10.92 36.14 -11.83
C ILE A 347 -9.90 35.26 -12.56
N ILE A 348 -9.54 35.61 -13.79
CA ILE A 348 -8.47 34.93 -14.55
C ILE A 348 -7.08 35.27 -13.98
N GLN A 349 -6.84 36.51 -13.52
CA GLN A 349 -5.61 36.84 -12.77
C GLN A 349 -5.49 35.98 -11.50
N THR A 350 -6.56 35.88 -10.70
CA THR A 350 -6.58 35.06 -9.48
C THR A 350 -6.48 33.55 -9.76
N ALA A 351 -6.96 33.07 -10.92
CA ALA A 351 -6.69 31.70 -11.36
C ALA A 351 -5.21 31.47 -11.64
N GLY A 352 -4.54 32.42 -12.29
CA GLY A 352 -3.09 32.43 -12.47
C GLY A 352 -2.33 32.38 -11.13
N ASP A 353 -2.73 33.20 -10.16
CA ASP A 353 -2.16 33.18 -8.80
C ASP A 353 -2.28 31.79 -8.14
N TYR A 354 -3.43 31.11 -8.30
CA TYR A 354 -3.61 29.74 -7.80
C TYR A 354 -2.74 28.72 -8.54
N HIS A 355 -2.55 28.83 -9.86
CA HIS A 355 -1.62 27.97 -10.58
C HIS A 355 -0.16 28.21 -10.17
N ALA A 356 0.24 29.47 -9.89
CA ALA A 356 1.57 29.77 -9.34
C ALA A 356 1.77 29.10 -7.96
N ALA A 357 0.77 29.18 -7.09
CA ALA A 357 0.77 28.51 -5.79
C ALA A 357 0.76 26.98 -5.91
N GLN A 358 -0.02 26.41 -6.84
CA GLN A 358 -0.06 24.97 -7.12
C GLN A 358 1.31 24.47 -7.55
N GLY A 359 2.03 25.18 -8.43
CA GLY A 359 3.38 24.82 -8.85
C GLY A 359 4.40 24.81 -7.69
N THR A 360 4.28 25.75 -6.74
CA THR A 360 5.12 25.74 -5.53
C THR A 360 4.74 24.59 -4.58
N ALA A 361 3.45 24.28 -4.44
CA ALA A 361 2.99 23.14 -3.65
C ALA A 361 3.42 21.79 -4.26
N GLU A 362 3.41 21.65 -5.59
CA GLU A 362 3.89 20.48 -6.33
C GLU A 362 5.37 20.21 -6.06
N ALA A 363 6.20 21.25 -6.19
CA ALA A 363 7.62 21.18 -5.89
C ALA A 363 7.88 20.80 -4.43
N THR A 364 7.16 21.40 -3.49
CA THR A 364 7.39 21.20 -2.04
C THR A 364 6.88 19.85 -1.51
N THR A 365 5.74 19.35 -2.01
CA THR A 365 5.09 18.14 -1.48
C THR A 365 5.45 16.84 -2.21
N LEU A 366 6.03 16.94 -3.42
CA LEU A 366 6.47 15.76 -4.17
C LEU A 366 7.85 15.93 -4.83
N GLY A 367 8.24 17.15 -5.23
CA GLY A 367 9.58 17.42 -5.76
C GLY A 367 10.70 17.19 -4.74
N ASP A 368 10.67 17.91 -3.62
CA ASP A 368 11.68 17.79 -2.56
C ASP A 368 11.77 16.34 -1.99
N PRO A 369 10.65 15.62 -1.74
CA PRO A 369 10.70 14.20 -1.37
C PRO A 369 11.29 13.29 -2.44
N LEU A 370 10.99 13.48 -3.73
CA LEU A 370 11.59 12.67 -4.80
C LEU A 370 13.11 12.88 -4.89
N ALA A 371 13.58 14.11 -4.76
CA ALA A 371 15.01 14.42 -4.70
C ALA A 371 15.69 13.80 -3.47
N TYR A 372 15.05 13.88 -2.30
CA TYR A 372 15.53 13.24 -1.07
C TYR A 372 15.63 11.71 -1.20
N HIS A 373 14.57 11.06 -1.68
CA HIS A 373 14.56 9.60 -1.84
C HIS A 373 15.53 9.12 -2.94
N ALA A 374 15.80 9.93 -3.97
CA ALA A 374 16.86 9.65 -4.92
C ALA A 374 18.25 9.70 -4.25
N ALA A 375 18.53 10.69 -3.39
CA ALA A 375 19.79 10.74 -2.64
C ALA A 375 19.94 9.56 -1.65
N ASP A 376 18.88 9.24 -0.90
CA ASP A 376 18.87 8.16 0.09
C ASP A 376 19.04 6.78 -0.56
N ALA A 377 18.28 6.51 -1.64
CA ALA A 377 18.42 5.28 -2.43
C ALA A 377 19.76 5.20 -3.16
N PHE A 378 20.38 6.34 -3.52
CA PHE A 378 21.74 6.35 -4.04
C PHE A 378 22.71 5.78 -2.99
N ILE A 379 22.69 6.29 -1.75
CA ILE A 379 23.59 5.83 -0.68
C ILE A 379 23.41 4.34 -0.39
N VAL A 380 22.18 3.87 -0.21
CA VAL A 380 21.92 2.43 0.04
C VAL A 380 22.44 1.54 -1.09
N LYS A 381 22.26 1.95 -2.36
CA LYS A 381 22.81 1.28 -3.54
C LYS A 381 24.35 1.27 -3.56
N GLU A 382 25.01 2.27 -2.99
CA GLU A 382 26.47 2.30 -2.80
C GLU A 382 26.90 1.33 -1.68
N THR A 383 26.28 1.37 -0.50
CA THR A 383 26.62 0.47 0.64
C THR A 383 26.43 -1.00 0.27
N LEU A 384 25.32 -1.35 -0.40
CA LEU A 384 25.12 -2.71 -0.94
C LEU A 384 26.20 -3.07 -1.97
N THR A 385 26.70 -2.12 -2.76
CA THR A 385 27.84 -2.35 -3.67
C THR A 385 29.15 -2.53 -2.91
N ASN A 386 29.36 -1.84 -1.78
CA ASN A 386 30.53 -2.04 -0.92
C ASN A 386 30.55 -3.43 -0.28
N ARG A 387 29.39 -3.99 0.13
CA ARG A 387 29.30 -5.40 0.59
C ARG A 387 29.75 -6.39 -0.50
N HIS A 388 29.37 -6.18 -1.77
CA HIS A 388 29.84 -7.04 -2.88
C HIS A 388 31.37 -6.99 -3.07
N ILE A 389 32.01 -5.87 -2.71
CA ILE A 389 33.47 -5.71 -2.79
C ILE A 389 34.13 -6.45 -1.61
N LEU A 390 33.59 -6.31 -0.41
CA LEU A 390 34.02 -7.05 0.78
C LEU A 390 33.92 -8.58 0.60
N LEU A 391 32.82 -9.08 0.01
CA LEU A 391 32.66 -10.48 -0.39
C LEU A 391 33.78 -10.94 -1.34
N ARG A 392 34.10 -10.13 -2.36
CA ARG A 392 35.16 -10.45 -3.32
C ARG A 392 36.55 -10.44 -2.68
N GLU A 393 36.81 -9.53 -1.76
CA GLU A 393 38.07 -9.47 -1.00
C GLU A 393 38.23 -10.66 -0.04
N TRP A 394 37.14 -11.11 0.61
CA TRP A 394 37.13 -12.35 1.40
C TRP A 394 37.41 -13.60 0.54
N LEU A 395 36.73 -13.77 -0.60
CA LEU A 395 36.97 -14.89 -1.52
C LEU A 395 38.42 -14.90 -2.07
N GLN A 396 39.01 -13.73 -2.29
CA GLN A 396 40.42 -13.61 -2.68
C GLN A 396 41.37 -14.01 -1.54
N ALA A 397 41.07 -13.65 -0.29
CA ALA A 397 41.84 -14.10 0.87
C ALA A 397 41.72 -15.61 1.12
N GLU A 398 40.52 -16.20 0.93
CA GLU A 398 40.33 -17.64 1.00
C GLU A 398 41.13 -18.38 -0.09
N GLN A 399 41.10 -17.89 -1.33
CA GLN A 399 41.91 -18.45 -2.42
C GLN A 399 43.43 -18.33 -2.13
N ALA A 400 43.86 -17.20 -1.56
CA ALA A 400 45.24 -17.00 -1.13
C ALA A 400 45.64 -18.00 -0.03
N LEU A 401 44.84 -18.16 1.03
CA LEU A 401 45.06 -19.14 2.09
C LEU A 401 45.19 -20.57 1.53
N ARG A 402 44.22 -21.02 0.71
CA ARG A 402 44.26 -22.33 0.06
C ARG A 402 45.55 -22.53 -0.75
N SER A 403 46.03 -21.49 -1.45
CA SER A 403 47.30 -21.56 -2.21
C SER A 403 48.54 -21.71 -1.32
N LYS A 404 48.57 -21.03 -0.17
CA LYS A 404 49.65 -21.11 0.83
C LYS A 404 49.65 -22.45 1.55
N GLU A 405 48.47 -22.98 1.90
CA GLU A 405 48.32 -24.31 2.51
C GLU A 405 48.75 -25.44 1.56
N VAL A 406 48.44 -25.32 0.26
CA VAL A 406 48.97 -26.26 -0.77
C VAL A 406 50.49 -26.14 -0.92
N ALA A 407 51.06 -24.92 -0.87
CA ALA A 407 52.52 -24.73 -0.92
C ALA A 407 53.22 -25.33 0.31
N SER A 408 52.68 -25.10 1.52
CA SER A 408 53.15 -25.73 2.77
C SER A 408 53.05 -27.26 2.71
N SER A 409 51.95 -27.79 2.17
CA SER A 409 51.76 -29.24 2.01
C SER A 409 52.77 -29.86 1.03
N ARG A 410 53.11 -29.16 -0.06
CA ARG A 410 54.18 -29.59 -1.00
C ARG A 410 55.56 -29.61 -0.34
N LEU A 411 55.87 -28.64 0.52
CA LEU A 411 57.11 -28.62 1.30
C LEU A 411 57.18 -29.80 2.29
N LYS A 412 56.07 -30.15 2.95
CA LYS A 412 55.98 -31.34 3.81
C LYS A 412 56.21 -32.66 3.06
N SER A 413 55.90 -32.73 1.77
CA SER A 413 56.15 -33.89 0.90
C SER A 413 57.53 -33.90 0.22
N SER A 414 58.39 -32.90 0.46
CA SER A 414 59.71 -32.83 -0.18
C SER A 414 60.73 -33.74 0.52
N THR A 415 61.55 -34.45 -0.25
CA THR A 415 62.69 -35.25 0.25
C THR A 415 63.90 -34.40 0.67
N SER A 416 63.89 -33.10 0.38
CA SER A 416 64.90 -32.14 0.87
C SER A 416 64.20 -30.86 1.33
N VAL A 417 64.41 -30.49 2.60
CA VAL A 417 63.69 -29.42 3.28
C VAL A 417 64.67 -28.54 4.03
N ARG A 418 64.68 -27.23 3.72
CA ARG A 418 65.47 -26.22 4.45
C ARG A 418 64.58 -25.57 5.52
N LYS A 419 65.08 -25.47 6.75
CA LYS A 419 64.35 -24.94 7.91
C LYS A 419 63.71 -23.58 7.62
N ASP A 420 64.50 -22.63 7.13
CA ASP A 420 64.07 -21.25 6.85
C ASP A 420 62.87 -21.19 5.88
N LYS A 421 62.78 -22.14 4.93
CA LYS A 421 61.65 -22.25 3.99
C LYS A 421 60.42 -22.97 4.57
N VAL A 422 60.57 -23.69 5.68
CA VAL A 422 59.43 -24.17 6.49
C VAL A 422 58.90 -23.02 7.34
N ASP A 423 59.78 -22.29 8.02
CA ASP A 423 59.41 -21.18 8.91
C ASP A 423 58.72 -20.04 8.11
N GLU A 424 59.24 -19.68 6.93
CA GLU A 424 58.60 -18.76 5.97
C GLU A 424 57.23 -19.26 5.50
N ALA A 425 57.07 -20.57 5.26
CA ALA A 425 55.81 -21.15 4.80
C ALA A 425 54.76 -21.31 5.91
N ILE A 426 55.17 -21.46 7.17
CA ILE A 426 54.29 -21.42 8.34
C ILE A 426 53.78 -19.99 8.53
N SER A 427 54.69 -19.02 8.64
CA SER A 427 54.35 -17.59 8.80
C SER A 427 53.40 -17.10 7.69
N ALA A 428 53.69 -17.44 6.43
CA ALA A 428 52.84 -17.05 5.30
C ALA A 428 51.48 -17.79 5.22
N VAL A 429 51.28 -18.88 5.96
CA VAL A 429 49.95 -19.51 6.16
C VAL A 429 49.22 -18.86 7.33
N GLU A 430 49.92 -18.52 8.41
CA GLU A 430 49.34 -17.87 9.59
C GLU A 430 48.86 -16.43 9.28
N GLU A 431 49.65 -15.65 8.54
CA GLU A 431 49.26 -14.33 8.03
C GLU A 431 48.02 -14.41 7.12
N ALA A 432 48.02 -15.36 6.18
CA ALA A 432 46.89 -15.57 5.27
C ALA A 432 45.62 -16.03 6.01
N ARG A 433 45.76 -16.88 7.03
CA ARG A 433 44.65 -17.37 7.86
C ARG A 433 44.10 -16.28 8.78
N SER A 434 44.96 -15.44 9.35
CA SER A 434 44.56 -14.24 10.09
C SER A 434 43.76 -13.27 9.20
N SER A 435 44.24 -13.04 7.97
CA SER A 435 43.60 -12.19 6.97
C SER A 435 42.24 -12.72 6.51
N GLU A 436 42.14 -14.03 6.23
CA GLU A 436 40.87 -14.71 5.88
C GLU A 436 39.87 -14.59 7.05
N SER A 437 40.28 -14.95 8.26
CA SER A 437 39.44 -14.93 9.47
C SER A 437 38.90 -13.53 9.75
N TYR A 438 39.75 -12.49 9.67
CA TYR A 438 39.32 -11.09 9.80
C TYR A 438 38.27 -10.70 8.75
N LEU A 439 38.52 -11.00 7.47
CA LEU A 439 37.61 -10.66 6.38
C LEU A 439 36.30 -11.44 6.48
N ARG A 440 36.34 -12.72 6.87
CA ARG A 440 35.17 -13.57 7.12
C ARG A 440 34.30 -13.01 8.25
N SER A 441 34.89 -12.74 9.42
CA SER A 441 34.16 -12.17 10.57
C SER A 441 33.57 -10.80 10.24
N LYS A 442 34.29 -9.95 9.50
CA LYS A 442 33.80 -8.65 9.03
C LYS A 442 32.63 -8.81 8.05
N THR A 443 32.76 -9.72 7.08
CA THR A 443 31.72 -10.00 6.07
C THR A 443 30.44 -10.54 6.71
N GLN A 444 30.56 -11.44 7.69
CA GLN A 444 29.43 -11.99 8.44
C GLN A 444 28.71 -10.90 9.24
N ARG A 445 29.44 -10.04 9.98
CA ARG A 445 28.86 -8.91 10.74
C ARG A 445 28.15 -7.90 9.84
N VAL A 446 28.80 -7.50 8.74
CA VAL A 446 28.23 -6.58 7.74
C VAL A 446 26.96 -7.17 7.10
N THR A 447 26.96 -8.46 6.77
CA THR A 447 25.79 -9.14 6.19
C THR A 447 24.63 -9.21 7.20
N ALA A 448 24.89 -9.61 8.45
CA ALA A 448 23.86 -9.74 9.48
C ALA A 448 23.19 -8.40 9.82
N ASN A 449 23.96 -7.31 9.92
CA ASN A 449 23.42 -5.98 10.17
C ASN A 449 22.65 -5.44 8.96
N LEU A 450 23.21 -5.55 7.74
CA LEU A 450 22.53 -5.06 6.54
C LEU A 450 21.21 -5.79 6.23
N LEU A 451 21.03 -7.04 6.69
CA LEU A 451 19.74 -7.74 6.62
C LEU A 451 18.65 -7.11 7.51
N GLN A 452 19.02 -6.52 8.65
CA GLN A 452 18.10 -5.78 9.52
C GLN A 452 17.85 -4.36 8.98
N GLU A 453 18.92 -3.68 8.57
CA GLU A 453 18.88 -2.34 8.01
C GLU A 453 18.06 -2.28 6.71
N LYS A 454 18.15 -3.33 5.86
CA LYS A 454 17.27 -3.52 4.71
C LYS A 454 15.79 -3.36 5.10
N ARG A 455 15.33 -4.06 6.15
CA ARG A 455 13.92 -4.03 6.57
C ARG A 455 13.54 -2.61 6.99
N ARG A 456 14.30 -2.06 7.96
CA ARG A 456 14.16 -0.67 8.45
C ARG A 456 14.10 0.37 7.33
N TRP A 457 14.95 0.25 6.31
CA TRP A 457 15.00 1.18 5.19
C TRP A 457 13.79 1.05 4.26
N PHE A 458 13.38 -0.17 3.90
CA PHE A 458 12.19 -0.40 3.07
C PHE A 458 10.92 0.08 3.79
N ASP A 459 10.77 -0.21 5.08
CA ASP A 459 9.63 0.19 5.90
C ASP A 459 9.54 1.73 5.99
N ARG A 460 10.63 2.39 6.40
CA ARG A 460 10.74 3.87 6.47
C ARG A 460 10.39 4.52 5.13
N THR A 461 11.08 4.09 4.07
CA THR A 461 10.98 4.72 2.74
C THR A 461 9.57 4.60 2.16
N SER A 462 8.92 3.45 2.37
CA SER A 462 7.53 3.24 1.93
C SER A 462 6.55 4.16 2.68
N ILE A 463 6.69 4.29 4.00
CA ILE A 463 5.82 5.13 4.83
C ILE A 463 6.02 6.63 4.53
N ASP A 464 7.27 7.11 4.45
CA ASP A 464 7.58 8.51 4.13
C ASP A 464 7.11 8.88 2.71
N PHE A 465 7.32 8.00 1.72
CA PHE A 465 6.92 8.27 0.34
C PHE A 465 5.40 8.25 0.15
N LEU A 466 4.69 7.27 0.74
CA LEU A 466 3.22 7.25 0.75
C LEU A 466 2.63 8.48 1.45
N THR A 467 3.29 8.99 2.50
CA THR A 467 2.88 10.22 3.19
C THR A 467 3.05 11.44 2.30
N SER A 468 4.15 11.53 1.53
CA SER A 468 4.39 12.60 0.56
C SER A 468 3.38 12.59 -0.59
N VAL A 469 3.10 11.41 -1.16
CA VAL A 469 2.06 11.23 -2.19
C VAL A 469 0.66 11.61 -1.68
N ARG A 470 0.36 11.29 -0.40
CA ARG A 470 -0.89 11.72 0.25
C ARG A 470 -0.95 13.24 0.42
N GLU A 471 0.12 13.90 0.89
CA GLU A 471 0.14 15.36 1.03
C GLU A 471 -0.07 16.05 -0.32
N PHE A 472 0.67 15.62 -1.35
CA PHE A 472 0.53 16.08 -2.72
C PHE A 472 -0.92 15.96 -3.23
N ALA A 473 -1.53 14.78 -3.10
CA ALA A 473 -2.90 14.55 -3.55
C ALA A 473 -3.93 15.47 -2.84
N VAL A 474 -3.74 15.74 -1.54
CA VAL A 474 -4.60 16.66 -0.79
C VAL A 474 -4.41 18.11 -1.26
N ARG A 475 -3.17 18.59 -1.41
CA ARG A 475 -2.88 19.95 -1.92
C ARG A 475 -3.44 20.16 -3.34
N GLN A 476 -3.37 19.15 -4.20
CA GLN A 476 -3.99 19.18 -5.54
C GLN A 476 -5.52 19.32 -5.44
N ILE A 477 -6.20 18.48 -4.65
CA ILE A 477 -7.65 18.56 -4.45
C ILE A 477 -8.07 19.94 -3.88
N GLU A 478 -7.26 20.54 -3.01
CA GLU A 478 -7.51 21.89 -2.50
C GLU A 478 -7.30 22.98 -3.57
N ALA A 479 -6.26 22.90 -4.39
CA ALA A 479 -6.00 23.86 -5.47
C ALA A 479 -7.15 23.87 -6.49
N GLU A 480 -7.52 22.69 -7.01
CA GLU A 480 -8.62 22.54 -7.98
C GLU A 480 -9.97 23.02 -7.41
N ARG A 481 -10.24 22.80 -6.12
CA ARG A 481 -11.44 23.33 -5.44
C ARG A 481 -11.44 24.85 -5.33
N ARG A 482 -10.30 25.48 -5.06
CA ARG A 482 -10.17 26.94 -4.99
C ARG A 482 -10.34 27.57 -6.38
N ALA A 483 -9.69 27.00 -7.40
CA ALA A 483 -9.87 27.41 -8.79
C ALA A 483 -11.34 27.32 -9.24
N LEU A 484 -12.00 26.19 -8.99
CA LEU A 484 -13.43 26.01 -9.30
C LEU A 484 -14.31 27.04 -8.59
N ALA A 485 -14.17 27.25 -7.28
CA ALA A 485 -14.98 28.20 -6.53
C ALA A 485 -14.81 29.65 -7.05
N THR A 486 -13.59 30.02 -7.43
CA THR A 486 -13.29 31.35 -8.00
C THR A 486 -13.87 31.50 -9.40
N LEU A 487 -13.81 30.47 -10.25
CA LEU A 487 -14.48 30.46 -11.57
C LEU A 487 -16.02 30.47 -11.44
N GLU A 488 -16.61 29.79 -10.45
CA GLU A 488 -18.06 29.86 -10.21
C GLU A 488 -18.52 31.27 -9.80
N SER A 489 -17.67 32.06 -9.15
CA SER A 489 -18.04 33.40 -8.67
C SER A 489 -18.41 34.39 -9.80
N VAL A 490 -17.82 34.25 -11.00
CA VAL A 490 -18.15 35.11 -12.16
C VAL A 490 -19.55 34.85 -12.72
N ARG A 491 -20.17 33.71 -12.38
CA ARG A 491 -21.45 33.27 -12.95
C ARG A 491 -22.57 34.30 -12.73
N MET A 492 -22.56 35.02 -11.61
CA MET A 492 -23.53 36.08 -11.33
C MET A 492 -23.29 37.35 -12.15
N ASP A 493 -22.02 37.76 -12.32
CA ASP A 493 -21.67 38.92 -13.14
C ASP A 493 -22.00 38.69 -14.63
N ILE A 494 -21.77 37.48 -15.16
CA ILE A 494 -22.12 37.11 -16.54
C ILE A 494 -23.63 37.03 -16.74
N ARG A 495 -24.37 36.45 -15.80
CA ARG A 495 -25.85 36.38 -15.87
C ARG A 495 -26.52 37.75 -15.77
N ALA A 496 -25.85 38.75 -15.18
CA ALA A 496 -26.31 40.13 -15.10
C ALA A 496 -26.04 40.97 -16.37
N ILE A 497 -25.48 40.39 -17.44
CA ILE A 497 -25.26 41.09 -18.72
C ILE A 497 -26.59 41.38 -19.43
N ASP A 498 -27.59 40.50 -19.34
CA ASP A 498 -28.92 40.73 -19.91
C ASP A 498 -30.05 40.38 -18.92
N ALA A 499 -31.26 40.88 -19.18
CA ALA A 499 -32.42 40.70 -18.29
C ALA A 499 -33.03 39.28 -18.32
N SER A 500 -32.48 38.38 -19.12
CA SER A 500 -32.97 37.02 -19.37
C SER A 500 -31.97 35.92 -18.95
N GLY A 501 -30.84 36.29 -18.35
CA GLY A 501 -29.89 35.37 -17.71
C GLY A 501 -28.60 35.07 -18.48
N GLY A 502 -28.27 35.85 -19.51
CA GLY A 502 -26.99 35.80 -20.22
C GLY A 502 -27.00 34.94 -21.49
N LEU A 503 -26.31 35.42 -22.53
CA LEU A 503 -26.26 34.87 -23.90
C LEU A 503 -27.61 34.92 -24.65
N SER A 504 -28.49 35.85 -24.29
CA SER A 504 -29.79 36.07 -24.95
C SER A 504 -29.67 36.82 -26.29
N ARG A 505 -28.98 36.20 -27.26
CA ARG A 505 -28.80 36.61 -28.67
C ARG A 505 -27.83 37.78 -28.90
N LEU A 506 -26.78 37.48 -29.67
CA LEU A 506 -26.15 38.47 -30.55
C LEU A 506 -27.22 39.13 -31.45
N GLY A 507 -27.24 40.46 -31.49
CA GLY A 507 -27.91 41.23 -32.55
C GLY A 507 -29.42 41.47 -32.41
N ARG A 508 -29.94 41.91 -31.25
CA ARG A 508 -31.26 42.60 -31.18
C ARG A 508 -31.25 43.80 -30.21
N GLU A 509 -31.54 44.98 -30.74
CA GLU A 509 -31.57 46.24 -30.01
C GLU A 509 -32.96 46.50 -29.38
N HIS A 510 -33.17 46.08 -28.13
CA HIS A 510 -34.17 46.70 -27.25
C HIS A 510 -33.88 46.41 -25.77
N LYS A 511 -34.06 47.42 -24.89
CA LYS A 511 -33.77 47.35 -23.45
C LYS A 511 -35.05 47.42 -22.61
N PRO A 512 -35.47 46.35 -21.91
CA PRO A 512 -36.42 46.43 -20.80
C PRO A 512 -35.69 46.74 -19.47
N SER A 513 -36.43 47.23 -18.47
CA SER A 513 -35.88 47.64 -17.17
C SER A 513 -35.52 46.48 -16.24
N VAL A 514 -34.47 46.67 -15.42
CA VAL A 514 -33.94 45.66 -14.50
C VAL A 514 -34.96 45.27 -13.41
N ARG A 515 -35.24 43.97 -13.28
CA ARG A 515 -35.92 43.38 -12.12
C ARG A 515 -34.97 42.40 -11.45
N ARG A 516 -34.70 42.55 -10.14
CA ARG A 516 -33.84 41.62 -9.40
C ARG A 516 -34.49 40.24 -9.32
N VAL A 517 -34.00 39.30 -10.12
CA VAL A 517 -34.37 37.89 -10.01
C VAL A 517 -33.58 37.26 -8.85
N SER A 518 -34.28 36.93 -7.76
CA SER A 518 -33.75 36.00 -6.76
C SER A 518 -33.93 34.57 -7.29
N MET A 519 -32.85 33.81 -7.35
CA MET A 519 -32.87 32.39 -7.77
C MET A 519 -31.95 31.57 -6.88
N ALA A 520 -32.37 30.33 -6.60
CA ALA A 520 -31.72 29.46 -5.64
C ALA A 520 -30.30 29.02 -6.08
N SER A 521 -29.49 28.63 -5.10
CA SER A 521 -28.18 28.00 -5.29
C SER A 521 -28.24 26.83 -6.29
N SER A 522 -27.31 26.81 -7.25
CA SER A 522 -27.12 25.66 -8.16
C SER A 522 -26.67 24.39 -7.43
N GLN A 523 -26.14 24.53 -6.20
CA GLN A 523 -26.03 23.44 -5.25
C GLN A 523 -27.27 23.44 -4.36
N THR A 524 -28.30 22.68 -4.75
CA THR A 524 -29.45 22.41 -3.87
C THR A 524 -29.13 21.27 -2.91
N ALA A 525 -29.98 21.03 -1.92
CA ALA A 525 -29.88 19.84 -1.05
C ALA A 525 -30.03 18.50 -1.82
N LYS A 526 -30.46 18.53 -3.09
CA LYS A 526 -30.58 17.36 -3.98
C LYS A 526 -29.36 17.13 -4.88
N GLY A 527 -28.34 17.98 -4.83
CA GLY A 527 -27.16 17.89 -5.69
C GLY A 527 -26.98 19.08 -6.64
N ASP A 528 -26.04 18.93 -7.57
CA ASP A 528 -25.80 19.88 -8.65
C ASP A 528 -26.71 19.60 -9.86
N SER A 529 -27.33 20.68 -10.35
CA SER A 529 -28.23 20.68 -11.50
C SER A 529 -27.61 20.30 -12.86
N TRP A 530 -26.28 20.31 -13.00
CA TRP A 530 -25.62 19.99 -14.28
C TRP A 530 -25.15 18.52 -14.36
N SER A 531 -24.70 17.95 -13.25
CA SER A 531 -24.19 16.57 -13.17
C SER A 531 -25.23 15.53 -12.74
N GLY A 532 -26.34 15.93 -12.12
CA GLY A 532 -27.42 15.02 -11.72
C GLY A 532 -27.08 14.08 -10.56
N VAL A 533 -25.93 14.26 -9.89
CA VAL A 533 -25.47 13.40 -8.79
C VAL A 533 -26.06 13.87 -7.45
N PRO A 534 -26.84 13.03 -6.73
CA PRO A 534 -27.30 13.36 -5.40
C PRO A 534 -26.16 13.40 -4.38
N ARG A 535 -26.18 14.37 -3.46
CA ARG A 535 -25.31 14.31 -2.27
C ARG A 535 -25.79 13.21 -1.34
N SER A 536 -24.89 12.29 -0.96
CA SER A 536 -25.13 11.43 0.20
C SER A 536 -25.30 12.27 1.46
N ARG A 537 -26.19 11.83 2.35
CA ARG A 537 -26.57 12.54 3.58
C ARG A 537 -25.88 11.97 4.82
N ASP A 538 -24.57 11.71 4.71
CA ASP A 538 -23.71 11.33 5.83
C ASP A 538 -22.49 12.26 5.89
N GLY A 539 -22.33 12.96 7.02
CA GLY A 539 -21.28 13.99 7.17
C GLY A 539 -21.43 15.03 8.27
N LEU A 540 -22.34 14.87 9.24
CA LEU A 540 -22.47 15.78 10.39
C LEU A 540 -22.44 15.06 11.73
N SER A 541 -21.23 14.70 12.15
CA SER A 541 -20.87 14.46 13.56
C SER A 541 -19.37 14.72 13.76
N ARG A 542 -19.00 16.01 13.70
CA ARG A 542 -17.72 16.49 14.25
C ARG A 542 -17.99 17.71 15.12
N THR A 543 -17.58 17.59 16.38
CA THR A 543 -17.53 18.66 17.36
C THR A 543 -16.56 19.75 16.91
N ALA A 544 -16.96 21.01 17.08
CA ALA A 544 -16.09 22.18 16.96
C ALA A 544 -16.52 23.21 18.01
N SER A 545 -15.89 23.16 19.18
CA SER A 545 -16.14 24.09 20.28
C SER A 545 -15.23 25.32 20.16
N TYR A 546 -15.81 26.48 19.86
CA TYR A 546 -15.28 27.80 20.21
C TYR A 546 -16.47 28.73 20.52
N GLY A 547 -16.29 29.65 21.47
CA GLY A 547 -17.42 30.24 22.20
C GLY A 547 -17.74 31.71 21.93
N ALA A 548 -18.93 32.09 22.39
CA ALA A 548 -19.39 33.41 22.84
C ALA A 548 -19.11 34.66 21.97
N LEU A 549 -20.20 35.27 21.48
CA LEU A 549 -20.73 36.57 21.96
C LEU A 549 -22.01 36.97 21.17
N GLY A 550 -22.89 37.79 21.74
CA GLY A 550 -23.57 38.82 20.91
C GLY A 550 -25.10 38.91 20.71
N GLY A 551 -25.96 38.13 21.38
CA GLY A 551 -27.37 38.50 21.67
C GLY A 551 -28.37 38.89 20.53
N VAL A 552 -29.46 39.56 20.96
CA VAL A 552 -30.57 40.19 20.18
C VAL A 552 -31.68 39.28 19.60
N THR A 553 -32.67 39.00 20.47
CA THR A 553 -34.15 38.94 20.26
C THR A 553 -34.80 38.37 18.99
N GLU A 554 -35.74 37.44 19.21
CA GLU A 554 -36.93 37.22 18.36
C GLU A 554 -37.97 38.34 18.54
N THR A 555 -38.78 38.64 17.51
CA THR A 555 -40.18 39.11 17.60
C THR A 555 -40.93 38.87 16.27
N ASP A 556 -42.23 38.61 16.39
CA ASP A 556 -43.34 38.85 15.43
C ASP A 556 -43.35 38.17 14.04
N GLU A 557 -44.49 37.96 13.37
CA GLU A 557 -45.87 37.53 13.72
C GLU A 557 -46.52 37.13 12.36
N ASN A 558 -47.18 35.98 12.19
CA ASN A 558 -48.56 35.62 12.60
C ASN A 558 -49.69 36.28 11.77
N GLN A 559 -50.36 35.50 10.91
CA GLN A 559 -51.68 35.76 10.29
C GLN A 559 -52.26 34.40 9.81
N ALA A 560 -53.32 33.87 10.43
CA ALA A 560 -54.75 34.02 10.08
C ALA A 560 -55.24 33.02 8.99
N ALA A 561 -56.40 32.36 9.05
CA ALA A 561 -57.47 32.18 10.06
C ALA A 561 -58.20 30.84 9.79
N ALA A 562 -58.68 30.04 10.77
CA ALA A 562 -60.00 30.04 11.44
C ALA A 562 -61.24 29.85 10.51
N HIS A 563 -62.32 29.13 10.86
CA HIS A 563 -62.75 28.48 12.12
C HIS A 563 -62.94 26.93 11.91
N ALA A 564 -63.85 26.09 12.45
CA ALA A 564 -65.06 26.19 13.31
C ALA A 564 -65.39 24.84 14.03
N GLY A 565 -66.60 24.70 14.60
CA GLY A 565 -67.17 23.51 15.28
C GLY A 565 -68.71 23.62 15.35
N PRO A 566 -69.43 23.16 16.42
CA PRO A 566 -69.11 22.16 17.45
C PRO A 566 -70.28 21.15 17.71
N ALA A 567 -70.12 20.18 18.63
CA ALA A 567 -71.24 19.38 19.18
C ALA A 567 -70.91 18.77 20.57
N ASN A 568 -71.92 18.65 21.45
CA ASN A 568 -71.81 18.13 22.83
C ASN A 568 -72.45 16.73 22.99
N GLY A 569 -72.09 16.00 24.05
CA GLY A 569 -72.77 14.78 24.48
C GLY A 569 -72.02 14.00 25.56
N ASP A 570 -72.56 13.91 26.78
CA ASP A 570 -71.89 13.31 27.94
C ASP A 570 -71.88 11.77 27.95
N GLY A 571 -70.81 11.18 28.49
CA GLY A 571 -70.63 9.72 28.55
C GLY A 571 -69.27 9.25 29.10
N ALA A 572 -68.75 9.91 30.14
CA ALA A 572 -67.34 9.78 30.54
C ALA A 572 -67.09 9.33 32.01
N ALA A 573 -67.86 8.36 32.51
CA ALA A 573 -67.73 7.84 33.89
C ALA A 573 -67.29 6.36 34.00
N SER A 574 -66.66 5.79 32.96
CA SER A 574 -66.13 4.40 32.98
C SER A 574 -64.87 4.16 32.15
N SER A 575 -64.44 5.12 31.32
CA SER A 575 -63.38 4.92 30.31
C SER A 575 -62.00 5.51 30.69
N ALA A 576 -61.90 6.16 31.86
CA ALA A 576 -60.71 6.92 32.28
C ALA A 576 -59.42 6.08 32.40
N ALA A 577 -59.53 4.79 32.74
CA ALA A 577 -58.37 3.90 32.90
C ALA A 577 -57.75 3.40 31.58
N ILE A 578 -58.42 3.57 30.43
CA ILE A 578 -58.04 2.91 29.17
C ILE A 578 -57.22 3.82 28.23
N ARG A 579 -57.24 5.15 28.42
CA ARG A 579 -56.63 6.11 27.47
C ARG A 579 -55.15 6.46 27.69
N ALA A 580 -54.44 5.77 28.60
CA ALA A 580 -52.98 5.90 28.74
C ALA A 580 -52.18 5.00 27.76
N GLY A 581 -52.82 4.01 27.11
CA GLY A 581 -52.13 2.91 26.42
C GLY A 581 -52.05 3.02 24.90
N ALA A 582 -51.26 3.96 24.35
CA ALA A 582 -51.10 4.12 22.90
C ALA A 582 -49.67 4.40 22.38
N ARG A 583 -48.60 4.01 23.11
CA ARG A 583 -47.27 3.88 22.49
C ARG A 583 -47.32 2.70 21.49
N PRO A 584 -46.78 2.82 20.27
CA PRO A 584 -46.87 1.75 19.27
C PRO A 584 -46.16 0.48 19.78
N ARG A 585 -46.93 -0.62 19.92
CA ARG A 585 -46.48 -1.87 20.57
C ARG A 585 -45.24 -2.48 19.88
N SER A 586 -45.11 -2.27 18.57
CA SER A 586 -43.93 -2.65 17.78
C SER A 586 -42.65 -1.97 18.25
N ALA A 587 -42.69 -0.69 18.63
CA ALA A 587 -41.50 0.04 19.08
C ALA A 587 -40.99 -0.46 20.44
N GLU A 588 -41.87 -0.98 21.30
CA GLU A 588 -41.50 -1.58 22.57
C GLU A 588 -40.81 -2.95 22.39
N LEU A 589 -41.35 -3.80 21.50
CA LEU A 589 -40.72 -5.07 21.10
C LEU A 589 -39.38 -4.85 20.38
N HIS A 590 -39.33 -3.84 19.51
CA HIS A 590 -38.10 -3.48 18.83
C HIS A 590 -37.02 -3.04 19.84
N LYS A 591 -37.31 -2.08 20.72
CA LYS A 591 -36.32 -1.54 21.67
C LYS A 591 -35.82 -2.54 22.73
N ASN A 592 -36.68 -3.42 23.24
CA ASN A 592 -36.34 -4.27 24.41
C ASN A 592 -35.95 -5.71 24.06
N TYR A 593 -36.04 -6.11 22.79
CA TYR A 593 -35.72 -7.48 22.36
C TYR A 593 -35.04 -7.52 20.99
N LEU A 594 -35.69 -7.05 19.93
CA LEU A 594 -35.13 -7.16 18.57
C LEU A 594 -33.86 -6.33 18.40
N LEU A 595 -33.77 -5.14 18.97
CA LEU A 595 -32.58 -4.29 18.90
C LEU A 595 -31.39 -4.93 19.64
N PRO A 596 -31.47 -5.33 20.93
CA PRO A 596 -30.44 -6.13 21.58
C PRO A 596 -30.01 -7.38 20.78
N LEU A 597 -30.97 -8.13 20.24
CA LEU A 597 -30.70 -9.35 19.46
C LEU A 597 -29.98 -9.04 18.14
N HIS A 598 -30.50 -8.11 17.33
CA HIS A 598 -29.92 -7.73 16.05
C HIS A 598 -28.54 -7.09 16.23
N THR A 599 -28.37 -6.19 17.21
CA THR A 599 -27.06 -5.60 17.53
C THR A 599 -26.07 -6.67 18.00
N THR A 600 -26.51 -7.68 18.78
CA THR A 600 -25.64 -8.78 19.16
C THR A 600 -25.24 -9.62 17.95
N ILE A 601 -26.18 -10.02 17.09
CA ILE A 601 -25.91 -10.83 15.88
C ILE A 601 -24.98 -10.09 14.91
N LEU A 602 -25.27 -8.82 14.58
CA LEU A 602 -24.49 -8.02 13.63
C LEU A 602 -23.06 -7.75 14.11
N LEU A 603 -22.83 -7.72 15.42
CA LEU A 603 -21.49 -7.57 16.00
C LEU A 603 -20.84 -8.93 16.36
N LEU A 604 -21.56 -10.05 16.31
CA LEU A 604 -21.10 -11.33 16.85
C LEU A 604 -19.80 -11.79 16.19
N SER A 605 -19.72 -11.78 14.86
CA SER A 605 -18.51 -12.18 14.13
C SER A 605 -17.30 -11.30 14.45
N HIS A 606 -17.52 -10.01 14.71
CA HIS A 606 -16.45 -9.10 15.14
C HIS A 606 -16.02 -9.40 16.59
N LEU A 607 -16.96 -9.61 17.51
CA LEU A 607 -16.68 -9.92 18.91
C LEU A 607 -16.03 -11.31 19.08
N GLN A 608 -16.43 -12.28 18.27
CA GLN A 608 -15.75 -13.57 18.11
C GLN A 608 -14.30 -13.39 17.64
N SER A 609 -14.07 -12.63 16.56
CA SER A 609 -12.73 -12.31 16.05
C SER A 609 -11.85 -11.61 17.11
N LEU A 610 -12.39 -10.61 17.82
CA LEU A 610 -11.69 -9.95 18.92
C LEU A 610 -11.36 -10.91 20.07
N SER A 611 -12.25 -11.85 20.40
CA SER A 611 -12.01 -12.84 21.47
C SER A 611 -10.77 -13.70 21.22
N LEU A 612 -10.37 -13.93 19.97
CA LEU A 612 -9.15 -14.68 19.64
C LEU A 612 -7.86 -13.98 20.10
N THR A 613 -7.90 -12.65 20.33
CA THR A 613 -6.72 -11.84 20.67
C THR A 613 -6.82 -11.11 22.02
N ARG A 614 -8.04 -10.92 22.56
CA ARG A 614 -8.28 -10.23 23.84
C ARG A 614 -9.58 -10.67 24.52
N PRO A 615 -9.65 -10.66 25.87
CA PRO A 615 -10.91 -10.86 26.59
C PRO A 615 -12.00 -9.93 26.06
N THR A 616 -13.14 -10.50 25.69
CA THR A 616 -14.27 -9.78 25.06
C THR A 616 -15.56 -10.20 25.75
N ALA A 617 -16.52 -9.28 25.91
CA ALA A 617 -17.77 -9.57 26.61
C ALA A 617 -19.00 -8.96 25.91
N ILE A 618 -20.11 -9.68 25.99
CA ILE A 618 -21.46 -9.21 25.66
C ILE A 618 -22.23 -9.17 27.00
N ILE A 619 -22.76 -7.99 27.34
CA ILE A 619 -23.53 -7.78 28.58
C ILE A 619 -24.98 -7.50 28.21
N LEU A 620 -25.89 -8.39 28.58
CA LEU A 620 -27.32 -8.26 28.38
C LEU A 620 -27.99 -7.81 29.70
N VAL A 621 -28.94 -6.87 29.62
CA VAL A 621 -29.66 -6.37 30.81
C VAL A 621 -31.12 -6.82 30.75
N SER A 622 -31.46 -7.84 31.52
CA SER A 622 -32.82 -8.39 31.60
C SER A 622 -33.64 -7.67 32.68
N SER A 623 -34.27 -8.38 33.61
CA SER A 623 -35.02 -7.86 34.77
C SER A 623 -35.50 -9.04 35.63
N ILE A 624 -35.83 -8.80 36.91
CA ILE A 624 -36.65 -9.73 37.71
C ILE A 624 -37.92 -10.21 36.99
N LEU A 625 -38.48 -9.35 36.11
CA LEU A 625 -39.66 -9.67 35.30
C LEU A 625 -39.42 -10.71 34.19
N ALA A 626 -38.18 -11.17 34.01
CA ALA A 626 -37.87 -12.37 33.23
C ALA A 626 -38.27 -13.66 33.96
N LEU A 627 -38.19 -13.65 35.29
CA LEU A 627 -38.43 -14.81 36.17
C LEU A 627 -39.87 -14.82 36.69
N MET A 628 -40.37 -13.65 37.11
CA MET A 628 -41.69 -13.47 37.71
C MET A 628 -42.48 -12.38 36.96
N PRO A 629 -43.46 -12.73 36.10
CA PRO A 629 -44.20 -11.74 35.32
C PRO A 629 -45.20 -10.95 36.17
N VAL A 630 -45.44 -9.70 35.81
CA VAL A 630 -46.47 -8.84 36.44
C VAL A 630 -47.65 -8.57 35.50
N THR A 631 -48.86 -8.62 36.07
CA THR A 631 -50.14 -8.46 35.35
C THR A 631 -50.29 -7.11 34.64
N THR A 632 -49.62 -6.07 35.14
CA THR A 632 -49.63 -4.71 34.58
C THR A 632 -48.68 -4.51 33.40
N ALA A 633 -47.72 -5.42 33.19
CA ALA A 633 -46.71 -5.31 32.12
C ALA A 633 -46.41 -6.67 31.44
N PRO A 634 -47.43 -7.39 30.92
CA PRO A 634 -47.27 -8.75 30.40
C PRO A 634 -46.30 -8.80 29.21
N THR A 635 -46.42 -7.86 28.26
CA THR A 635 -45.53 -7.78 27.10
C THR A 635 -44.09 -7.49 27.50
N TYR A 636 -43.85 -6.72 28.56
CA TYR A 636 -42.49 -6.42 29.06
C TYR A 636 -41.85 -7.63 29.70
N SER A 637 -42.59 -8.29 30.60
CA SER A 637 -42.18 -9.54 31.24
C SER A 637 -41.77 -10.60 30.20
N ALA A 638 -42.63 -10.82 29.18
CA ALA A 638 -42.34 -11.76 28.09
C ALA A 638 -41.05 -11.45 27.31
N ARG A 639 -40.76 -10.16 27.02
CA ARG A 639 -39.52 -9.74 26.33
C ARG A 639 -38.29 -9.93 27.20
N LYS A 640 -38.40 -9.72 28.51
CA LYS A 640 -37.29 -9.93 29.46
C LYS A 640 -37.01 -11.42 29.67
N ALA A 641 -38.05 -12.27 29.73
CA ALA A 641 -37.90 -13.72 29.73
C ALA A 641 -37.21 -14.23 28.45
N ALA A 642 -37.62 -13.74 27.28
CA ALA A 642 -36.98 -14.10 26.02
C ALA A 642 -35.50 -13.66 25.94
N LEU A 643 -35.14 -12.50 26.51
CA LEU A 643 -33.75 -12.03 26.58
C LEU A 643 -32.89 -12.88 27.56
N HIS A 644 -33.47 -13.34 28.68
CA HIS A 644 -32.83 -14.24 29.64
C HIS A 644 -32.49 -15.60 28.99
N PHE A 645 -33.45 -16.22 28.29
CA PHE A 645 -33.21 -17.47 27.57
C PHE A 645 -32.19 -17.32 26.42
N ILE A 646 -32.13 -16.16 25.76
CA ILE A 646 -31.07 -15.86 24.78
C ILE A 646 -29.68 -15.83 25.44
N ALA A 647 -29.55 -15.28 26.65
CA ALA A 647 -28.28 -15.31 27.38
C ALA A 647 -27.83 -16.75 27.69
N TRP A 648 -28.76 -17.62 28.08
CA TRP A 648 -28.50 -19.05 28.31
C TRP A 648 -28.05 -19.77 27.04
N CYS A 649 -28.78 -19.58 25.94
CA CYS A 649 -28.44 -20.15 24.64
C CYS A 649 -27.06 -19.65 24.16
N PHE A 650 -26.81 -18.34 24.10
CA PHE A 650 -25.50 -17.83 23.67
C PHE A 650 -24.34 -18.36 24.53
N ARG A 651 -24.50 -18.53 25.86
CA ARG A 651 -23.49 -19.20 26.70
C ARG A 651 -23.23 -20.63 26.24
N ALA A 652 -24.28 -21.44 26.06
CA ALA A 652 -24.15 -22.85 25.67
C ALA A 652 -23.57 -23.05 24.25
N GLN A 653 -23.84 -22.13 23.34
CA GLN A 653 -23.43 -22.17 21.93
C GLN A 653 -22.00 -21.67 21.69
N LEU A 654 -21.54 -20.66 22.44
CA LEU A 654 -20.29 -19.95 22.16
C LEU A 654 -19.11 -20.32 23.07
N VAL A 655 -19.35 -20.81 24.29
CA VAL A 655 -18.29 -20.96 25.32
C VAL A 655 -17.20 -21.97 24.95
N ASP A 656 -17.54 -23.01 24.19
CA ASP A 656 -16.60 -24.06 23.75
C ASP A 656 -15.68 -23.56 22.63
N ALA A 657 -16.22 -22.78 21.68
CA ALA A 657 -15.51 -22.29 20.50
C ALA A 657 -14.76 -20.97 20.74
N TYR A 658 -15.26 -20.14 21.66
CA TYR A 658 -14.73 -18.81 21.97
C TYR A 658 -14.56 -18.63 23.49
N PRO A 659 -13.61 -19.33 24.15
CA PRO A 659 -13.46 -19.32 25.61
C PRO A 659 -13.17 -17.92 26.19
N ASN A 660 -12.64 -17.01 25.37
CA ASN A 660 -12.38 -15.60 25.71
C ASN A 660 -13.59 -14.67 25.54
N LEU A 661 -14.72 -15.16 24.98
CA LEU A 661 -15.96 -14.40 24.77
C LEU A 661 -16.95 -14.68 25.90
N ARG A 662 -17.11 -13.73 26.82
CA ARG A 662 -18.01 -13.85 27.97
C ARG A 662 -19.41 -13.33 27.65
N ILE A 663 -20.42 -14.19 27.76
CA ILE A 663 -21.84 -13.81 27.73
C ILE A 663 -22.32 -13.61 29.18
N ILE A 664 -22.51 -12.34 29.55
CA ILE A 664 -22.90 -11.91 30.90
C ILE A 664 -24.33 -11.36 30.85
N GLU A 665 -25.10 -11.63 31.89
CA GLU A 665 -26.42 -11.04 32.09
C GLU A 665 -26.46 -10.30 33.44
N ILE A 666 -27.13 -9.15 33.46
CA ILE A 666 -27.48 -8.40 34.68
C ILE A 666 -29.00 -8.44 34.81
N LEU A 667 -29.50 -8.89 35.97
CA LEU A 667 -30.92 -9.05 36.28
C LEU A 667 -31.36 -7.99 37.32
N PRO A 668 -31.73 -6.77 36.90
CA PRO A 668 -32.10 -5.70 37.81
C PRO A 668 -33.52 -5.88 38.42
N PRO A 669 -33.71 -5.46 39.69
CA PRO A 669 -35.03 -5.08 40.21
C PRO A 669 -35.49 -3.74 39.58
N PRO A 670 -36.64 -3.16 39.97
CA PRO A 670 -36.89 -1.74 39.70
C PRO A 670 -35.80 -0.87 40.34
N VAL A 671 -35.30 0.14 39.62
CA VAL A 671 -34.23 1.05 40.07
C VAL A 671 -34.69 2.51 39.95
N GLN A 672 -34.38 3.31 40.97
CA GLN A 672 -34.64 4.74 41.02
C GLN A 672 -33.77 5.48 39.99
N THR A 673 -34.33 5.82 38.84
CA THR A 673 -33.67 6.64 37.81
C THR A 673 -34.31 8.02 37.70
N GLU A 674 -33.52 9.01 37.28
CA GLU A 674 -33.91 10.42 37.08
C GLU A 674 -35.19 10.60 36.24
N ILE A 675 -35.50 9.62 35.38
CA ILE A 675 -36.70 9.55 34.55
C ILE A 675 -37.99 9.60 35.39
N HIS A 676 -37.99 9.06 36.61
CA HIS A 676 -39.14 9.12 37.52
C HIS A 676 -39.33 10.54 38.06
N THR A 677 -38.25 11.18 38.50
CA THR A 677 -38.22 12.58 38.95
C THR A 677 -38.69 13.53 37.85
N ALA A 678 -38.20 13.33 36.62
CA ALA A 678 -38.60 14.10 35.44
C ALA A 678 -40.05 13.84 34.97
N GLN A 679 -40.74 12.85 35.54
CA GLN A 679 -42.16 12.54 35.29
C GLN A 679 -43.05 12.84 36.49
N GLY A 680 -42.52 13.43 37.57
CA GLY A 680 -43.27 13.73 38.80
C GLY A 680 -43.76 12.50 39.56
N LEU A 681 -43.16 11.33 39.30
CA LEU A 681 -43.51 10.08 39.98
C LEU A 681 -42.74 9.94 41.31
N PRO A 682 -43.34 9.37 42.36
CA PRO A 682 -42.63 9.09 43.61
C PRO A 682 -41.47 8.11 43.37
N ALA A 683 -40.39 8.26 44.13
CA ALA A 683 -39.20 7.41 44.02
C ALA A 683 -39.56 5.94 44.27
N PHE A 684 -39.32 5.10 43.25
CA PHE A 684 -39.72 3.69 43.25
C PHE A 684 -38.54 2.78 42.88
N GLY A 685 -38.39 1.68 43.61
CA GLY A 685 -37.32 0.72 43.41
C GLY A 685 -36.06 0.97 44.26
N MET A 686 -35.00 0.25 43.93
CA MET A 686 -33.68 0.28 44.56
C MET A 686 -32.94 1.60 44.24
N PRO A 687 -32.21 2.22 45.19
CA PRO A 687 -31.34 3.36 44.92
C PRO A 687 -30.33 3.07 43.79
N LEU A 688 -30.07 4.06 42.93
CA LEU A 688 -29.15 3.89 41.79
C LEU A 688 -27.73 3.50 42.21
N GLN A 689 -27.24 4.06 43.32
CA GLN A 689 -25.92 3.75 43.87
C GLN A 689 -25.83 2.28 44.29
N GLU A 690 -26.77 1.81 45.11
CA GLU A 690 -26.86 0.42 45.59
C GLU A 690 -26.98 -0.58 44.42
N PHE A 691 -27.77 -0.25 43.40
CA PHE A 691 -27.85 -1.03 42.15
C PHE A 691 -26.50 -1.08 41.41
N THR A 692 -25.78 0.04 41.33
CA THR A 692 -24.52 0.16 40.60
C THR A 692 -23.40 -0.61 41.31
N ASP A 693 -23.28 -0.42 42.62
CA ASP A 693 -22.29 -1.11 43.45
C ASP A 693 -22.50 -2.62 43.40
N ASP A 694 -23.73 -3.10 43.63
CA ASP A 694 -24.02 -4.54 43.62
C ASP A 694 -23.87 -5.19 42.22
N SER A 695 -24.20 -4.45 41.16
CA SER A 695 -23.93 -4.89 39.77
C SER A 695 -22.43 -5.00 39.49
N TRP A 696 -21.65 -4.02 39.95
CA TRP A 696 -20.20 -4.00 39.77
C TRP A 696 -19.53 -5.13 40.55
N ASP A 697 -19.98 -5.37 41.78
CA ASP A 697 -19.50 -6.43 42.65
C ASP A 697 -19.66 -7.83 42.02
N GLY A 698 -20.80 -8.10 41.38
CA GLY A 698 -21.02 -9.35 40.63
C GLY A 698 -20.11 -9.50 39.40
N LEU A 699 -19.86 -8.40 38.68
CA LEU A 699 -18.92 -8.37 37.56
C LEU A 699 -17.48 -8.62 38.04
N VAL A 700 -17.06 -8.04 39.17
CA VAL A 700 -15.74 -8.22 39.79
C VAL A 700 -15.54 -9.65 40.30
N ARG A 701 -16.57 -10.26 40.92
CA ARG A 701 -16.58 -11.70 41.26
C ARG A 701 -16.59 -12.62 40.02
N GLY A 702 -16.70 -12.05 38.82
CA GLY A 702 -16.64 -12.80 37.57
C GLY A 702 -17.89 -13.63 37.30
N GLU A 703 -19.04 -13.25 37.87
CA GLU A 703 -20.33 -13.91 37.64
C GLU A 703 -20.73 -13.84 36.14
N ARG A 704 -21.56 -14.80 35.70
CA ARG A 704 -22.20 -14.78 34.36
C ARG A 704 -23.66 -14.32 34.41
N GLU A 705 -24.23 -14.29 35.61
CA GLU A 705 -25.64 -14.01 35.92
C GLU A 705 -25.68 -13.14 37.18
N VAL A 706 -25.52 -11.84 37.00
CA VAL A 706 -25.46 -10.85 38.08
C VAL A 706 -26.89 -10.51 38.51
N ALA A 707 -27.41 -11.25 39.48
CA ALA A 707 -28.68 -10.95 40.14
C ALA A 707 -28.47 -9.84 41.18
N VAL A 708 -29.29 -8.78 41.14
CA VAL A 708 -29.07 -7.57 41.94
C VAL A 708 -30.14 -7.41 43.02
N GLY A 709 -29.74 -7.07 44.25
CA GLY A 709 -30.65 -6.87 45.38
C GLY A 709 -31.59 -8.05 45.61
N ILE A 710 -32.91 -7.78 45.67
CA ILE A 710 -33.96 -8.79 45.91
C ILE A 710 -33.99 -9.94 44.89
N VAL A 711 -33.38 -9.78 43.71
CA VAL A 711 -33.36 -10.82 42.66
C VAL A 711 -32.50 -12.00 43.08
N LYS A 712 -31.47 -11.79 43.93
CA LYS A 712 -30.56 -12.84 44.42
C LYS A 712 -31.27 -13.97 45.15
N GLN A 713 -32.30 -13.65 45.93
CA GLN A 713 -33.10 -14.63 46.65
C GLN A 713 -34.00 -15.39 45.68
N ARG A 714 -34.70 -14.67 44.79
CA ARG A 714 -35.69 -15.24 43.86
C ARG A 714 -35.08 -16.10 42.75
N ILE A 715 -33.88 -15.79 42.25
CA ILE A 715 -33.26 -16.57 41.16
C ILE A 715 -32.91 -18.00 41.60
N VAL A 716 -32.51 -18.19 42.87
CA VAL A 716 -32.21 -19.52 43.43
C VAL A 716 -33.49 -20.33 43.65
N GLU A 717 -34.56 -19.69 44.10
CA GLU A 717 -35.87 -20.33 44.28
C GLU A 717 -36.51 -20.76 42.94
N VAL A 718 -36.37 -19.97 41.88
CA VAL A 718 -37.15 -20.13 40.63
C VAL A 718 -36.38 -20.88 39.52
N GLU A 719 -35.08 -20.62 39.33
CA GLU A 719 -34.35 -21.16 38.16
C GLU A 719 -33.55 -22.44 38.44
N ALA A 720 -33.38 -22.84 39.70
CA ALA A 720 -32.48 -23.95 40.06
C ALA A 720 -32.86 -25.31 39.45
N GLU A 721 -34.14 -25.54 39.13
CA GLU A 721 -34.61 -26.75 38.45
C GLU A 721 -34.57 -26.61 36.91
N ARG A 722 -35.05 -25.47 36.37
CA ARG A 722 -35.01 -25.19 34.92
C ARG A 722 -33.57 -25.21 34.39
N LYS A 723 -32.63 -24.67 35.15
CA LYS A 723 -31.20 -24.67 34.82
C LYS A 723 -30.61 -26.08 34.77
N ARG A 724 -30.93 -26.94 35.75
CA ARG A 724 -30.54 -28.37 35.74
C ARG A 724 -31.11 -29.12 34.53
N ALA A 725 -32.36 -28.84 34.15
CA ALA A 725 -32.97 -29.41 32.96
C ALA A 725 -32.29 -28.94 31.66
N PHE A 726 -31.99 -27.65 31.55
CA PHE A 726 -31.28 -27.06 30.41
C PHE A 726 -29.85 -27.61 30.27
N GLU A 727 -29.08 -27.65 31.36
CA GLU A 727 -27.72 -28.19 31.37
C GLU A 727 -27.72 -29.68 30.98
N SER A 728 -28.66 -30.48 31.49
CA SER A 728 -28.84 -31.88 31.10
C SER A 728 -29.15 -32.05 29.60
N PHE A 729 -30.02 -31.20 29.05
CA PHE A 729 -30.39 -31.23 27.63
C PHE A 729 -29.23 -30.81 26.72
N VAL A 730 -28.45 -29.78 27.10
CA VAL A 730 -27.24 -29.37 26.39
C VAL A 730 -26.18 -30.49 26.43
N THR A 731 -26.00 -31.18 27.56
CA THR A 731 -25.09 -32.33 27.67
C THR A 731 -25.54 -33.49 26.78
N LEU A 732 -26.84 -33.80 26.71
CA LEU A 732 -27.38 -34.83 25.82
C LEU A 732 -27.10 -34.51 24.34
N LEU A 733 -27.33 -33.27 23.91
CA LEU A 733 -27.05 -32.82 22.54
C LEU A 733 -25.56 -32.92 22.18
N LYS A 734 -24.66 -32.56 23.11
CA LYS A 734 -23.20 -32.69 22.92
C LYS A 734 -22.72 -34.15 22.95
N GLY A 735 -23.38 -35.01 23.71
CA GLY A 735 -23.04 -36.44 23.81
C GLY A 735 -23.47 -37.28 22.60
N ALA A 736 -24.52 -36.87 21.89
CA ALA A 736 -25.06 -37.63 20.75
C ALA A 736 -24.24 -37.49 19.45
N ASN A 737 -23.50 -36.39 19.26
CA ASN A 737 -22.71 -36.12 18.07
C ASN A 737 -21.32 -35.57 18.45
N GLY A 738 -20.27 -36.35 18.21
CA GLY A 738 -18.90 -36.08 18.68
C GLY A 738 -18.13 -34.97 17.96
N SER A 739 -18.73 -33.80 17.74
CA SER A 739 -18.06 -32.60 17.20
C SER A 739 -18.67 -31.31 17.77
N PRO A 740 -17.87 -30.35 18.26
CA PRO A 740 -18.39 -29.13 18.90
C PRO A 740 -19.07 -28.15 17.95
N ALA A 741 -18.96 -28.34 16.63
CA ALA A 741 -19.42 -27.38 15.61
C ALA A 741 -20.93 -27.09 15.66
N VAL A 742 -21.77 -28.09 15.96
CA VAL A 742 -23.24 -27.97 15.88
C VAL A 742 -23.81 -27.00 16.92
N ALA A 743 -23.11 -26.76 18.03
CA ALA A 743 -23.57 -25.86 19.07
C ALA A 743 -23.79 -24.42 18.56
N ALA A 744 -22.98 -23.93 17.61
CA ALA A 744 -23.12 -22.57 17.07
C ALA A 744 -24.38 -22.36 16.19
N SER A 745 -25.09 -23.42 15.80
CA SER A 745 -26.13 -23.42 14.76
C SER A 745 -27.52 -22.93 15.22
N LEU A 746 -27.70 -22.58 16.50
CA LEU A 746 -29.04 -22.43 17.11
C LEU A 746 -29.54 -21.00 17.36
N ILE A 747 -28.77 -19.95 17.02
CA ILE A 747 -29.28 -18.55 16.98
C ILE A 747 -28.98 -17.86 15.64
N VAL A 748 -27.88 -18.20 14.95
CA VAL A 748 -27.77 -17.90 13.52
C VAL A 748 -28.57 -18.99 12.79
N PRO A 749 -29.68 -18.68 12.10
CA PRO A 749 -30.22 -19.62 11.13
C PRO A 749 -29.12 -19.85 10.10
N ALA A 750 -28.73 -21.10 9.88
CA ALA A 750 -27.96 -21.45 8.72
C ALA A 750 -28.82 -21.15 7.49
N PHE A 751 -28.71 -19.93 6.97
CA PHE A 751 -29.15 -19.57 5.64
C PHE A 751 -28.21 -20.29 4.67
N GLY A 752 -28.49 -21.58 4.50
CA GLY A 752 -27.82 -22.41 3.51
C GLY A 752 -27.99 -21.76 2.15
N MET A 753 -26.87 -21.42 1.52
CA MET A 753 -26.88 -20.81 0.20
C MET A 753 -26.87 -21.90 -0.85
N LYS A 754 -27.43 -21.63 -2.03
CA LYS A 754 -27.32 -22.54 -3.16
C LYS A 754 -25.97 -22.38 -3.84
N GLU A 755 -25.23 -23.48 -3.95
CA GLU A 755 -23.96 -23.59 -4.67
C GLU A 755 -24.04 -24.76 -5.69
N ALA A 756 -23.45 -24.58 -6.87
CA ALA A 756 -23.56 -25.52 -7.99
C ALA A 756 -22.22 -26.21 -8.31
N PHE A 757 -22.22 -27.53 -8.14
CA PHE A 757 -21.07 -28.41 -8.27
C PHE A 757 -21.06 -29.09 -9.65
N VAL A 758 -19.91 -29.07 -10.33
CA VAL A 758 -19.80 -29.54 -11.72
C VAL A 758 -19.05 -30.88 -11.79
N TYR A 759 -19.60 -31.80 -12.58
CA TYR A 759 -19.17 -33.19 -12.76
C TYR A 759 -18.84 -33.49 -14.25
N PRO A 760 -18.23 -34.66 -14.56
CA PRO A 760 -17.83 -34.99 -15.93
C PRO A 760 -19.04 -35.05 -16.89
N GLY A 761 -18.84 -34.68 -18.15
CA GLY A 761 -19.96 -34.50 -19.09
C GLY A 761 -20.79 -33.24 -18.80
N PRO A 762 -20.12 -32.12 -18.49
CA PRO A 762 -20.55 -31.02 -17.60
C PRO A 762 -21.91 -31.15 -16.90
N LYS A 763 -22.11 -32.22 -16.12
CA LYS A 763 -23.32 -32.37 -15.30
C LYS A 763 -23.26 -31.44 -14.09
N VAL A 764 -24.38 -30.86 -13.67
CA VAL A 764 -24.44 -29.95 -12.52
C VAL A 764 -25.35 -30.52 -11.44
N LYS A 765 -24.91 -30.41 -10.18
CA LYS A 765 -25.75 -30.63 -8.99
C LYS A 765 -25.77 -29.34 -8.18
N ILE A 766 -26.97 -28.85 -7.86
CA ILE A 766 -27.16 -27.72 -6.95
C ILE A 766 -27.40 -28.30 -5.55
N GLU A 767 -26.68 -27.78 -4.55
CA GLU A 767 -26.82 -28.16 -3.15
C GLU A 767 -27.02 -26.91 -2.29
N GLU A 768 -27.70 -27.06 -1.15
CA GLU A 768 -27.69 -26.05 -0.09
C GLU A 768 -26.47 -26.30 0.80
N VAL A 769 -25.60 -25.30 0.93
CA VAL A 769 -24.32 -25.36 1.64
C VAL A 769 -24.21 -24.24 2.67
N ASP A 770 -23.34 -24.41 3.66
CA ASP A 770 -23.10 -23.38 4.68
C ASP A 770 -22.65 -22.04 4.06
N PHE A 771 -23.08 -20.95 4.67
CA PHE A 771 -22.69 -19.60 4.26
C PHE A 771 -21.15 -19.42 4.36
N PRO A 772 -20.49 -18.83 3.34
CA PRO A 772 -19.04 -18.80 3.26
C PRO A 772 -18.39 -18.07 4.45
N THR A 773 -17.29 -18.63 4.95
CA THR A 773 -16.40 -17.94 5.90
C THR A 773 -15.23 -17.31 5.15
N LEU A 774 -14.71 -16.18 5.63
CA LEU A 774 -13.57 -15.50 5.04
C LEU A 774 -12.28 -16.34 5.23
N PRO A 775 -11.61 -16.82 4.16
CA PRO A 775 -10.44 -17.68 4.32
C PRO A 775 -9.20 -16.97 4.89
N SER A 776 -9.13 -15.65 4.73
CA SER A 776 -8.01 -14.81 5.19
C SER A 776 -8.43 -13.33 5.26
N PRO A 777 -7.83 -12.49 6.12
CA PRO A 777 -8.13 -11.06 6.28
C PRO A 777 -8.17 -10.19 5.02
N ASN A 778 -7.54 -10.61 3.92
CA ASN A 778 -7.49 -9.93 2.62
C ASN A 778 -8.60 -10.36 1.63
N HIS A 779 -9.55 -11.18 2.07
CA HIS A 779 -10.70 -11.61 1.27
C HIS A 779 -11.97 -10.81 1.60
N LEU A 780 -12.95 -10.90 0.70
CA LEU A 780 -14.29 -10.35 0.85
C LEU A 780 -15.34 -11.37 0.41
N ILE A 781 -16.54 -11.29 0.97
CA ILE A 781 -17.69 -12.08 0.51
C ILE A 781 -18.51 -11.20 -0.43
N ILE A 782 -18.81 -11.71 -1.62
CA ILE A 782 -19.57 -11.00 -2.65
C ILE A 782 -20.89 -11.76 -2.84
N LYS A 783 -22.03 -11.08 -2.67
CA LYS A 783 -23.33 -11.58 -3.15
C LYS A 783 -23.31 -11.55 -4.67
N VAL A 784 -23.32 -12.71 -5.31
CA VAL A 784 -23.22 -12.84 -6.76
C VAL A 784 -24.54 -12.42 -7.38
N VAL A 785 -24.48 -11.51 -8.37
CA VAL A 785 -25.64 -11.12 -9.18
C VAL A 785 -25.58 -11.85 -10.52
N VAL A 786 -24.39 -11.90 -11.13
CA VAL A 786 -24.12 -12.63 -12.38
C VAL A 786 -22.81 -13.41 -12.26
N SER A 787 -22.83 -14.67 -12.70
CA SER A 787 -21.61 -15.45 -12.95
C SER A 787 -21.30 -15.51 -14.44
N GLY A 788 -20.02 -15.36 -14.80
CA GLY A 788 -19.51 -15.71 -16.12
C GLY A 788 -19.26 -17.22 -16.26
N SER A 789 -18.97 -17.66 -17.50
CA SER A 789 -18.52 -19.03 -17.81
C SER A 789 -17.31 -19.04 -18.75
N ASN A 790 -16.45 -20.06 -18.60
CA ASN A 790 -15.21 -20.21 -19.37
C ASN A 790 -14.99 -21.68 -19.78
N PRO A 791 -14.22 -21.96 -20.85
CA PRO A 791 -14.00 -23.34 -21.31
C PRO A 791 -13.31 -24.24 -20.27
N LYS A 792 -12.58 -23.66 -19.31
CA LYS A 792 -11.95 -24.40 -18.22
C LYS A 792 -12.97 -25.01 -17.26
N ASP A 793 -14.16 -24.41 -17.12
CA ASP A 793 -15.13 -24.78 -16.08
C ASP A 793 -15.65 -26.21 -16.33
N TRP A 794 -15.92 -26.56 -17.59
CA TRP A 794 -16.21 -27.94 -17.98
C TRP A 794 -14.93 -28.79 -18.15
N ALA A 795 -13.83 -28.23 -18.69
CA ALA A 795 -12.62 -29.00 -19.02
C ALA A 795 -11.72 -29.35 -17.81
N ILE A 796 -11.99 -28.75 -16.64
CA ILE A 796 -11.40 -29.16 -15.36
C ILE A 796 -12.34 -30.12 -14.62
N ALA A 797 -13.67 -29.99 -14.73
CA ALA A 797 -14.63 -30.94 -14.14
C ALA A 797 -14.43 -32.40 -14.60
N GLU A 798 -13.94 -32.63 -15.83
CA GLU A 798 -13.55 -33.97 -16.33
C GLU A 798 -12.35 -34.61 -15.55
N ARG A 799 -11.69 -33.86 -14.65
CA ARG A 799 -10.50 -34.28 -13.88
C ARG A 799 -10.61 -33.98 -12.38
N VAL A 800 -11.33 -32.93 -12.01
CA VAL A 800 -11.63 -32.52 -10.63
C VAL A 800 -13.15 -32.33 -10.54
N PRO A 801 -13.91 -33.44 -10.39
CA PRO A 801 -15.37 -33.42 -10.36
C PRO A 801 -15.90 -33.07 -8.97
N GLY A 802 -17.14 -32.58 -8.90
CA GLY A 802 -17.82 -32.33 -7.63
C GLY A 802 -17.29 -31.12 -6.85
N VAL A 803 -16.77 -30.12 -7.57
CA VAL A 803 -16.43 -28.79 -7.04
C VAL A 803 -17.19 -27.72 -7.82
N ASN A 804 -17.39 -26.55 -7.22
CA ASN A 804 -17.79 -25.36 -7.97
C ASN A 804 -16.66 -24.99 -8.95
N GLN A 805 -17.03 -24.70 -10.20
CA GLN A 805 -16.10 -24.43 -11.30
C GLN A 805 -16.26 -23.02 -11.88
N GLY A 806 -17.09 -22.16 -11.30
CA GLY A 806 -17.20 -20.76 -11.71
C GLY A 806 -16.16 -19.90 -11.01
N ASP A 807 -15.44 -19.04 -11.75
CA ASP A 807 -14.55 -18.04 -11.13
C ASP A 807 -14.83 -16.58 -11.53
N ASP A 808 -15.73 -16.30 -12.47
CA ASP A 808 -16.04 -14.94 -12.93
C ASP A 808 -17.22 -14.38 -12.13
N ILE A 809 -16.91 -13.66 -11.04
CA ILE A 809 -17.92 -13.02 -10.18
C ILE A 809 -18.26 -11.62 -10.73
N ALA A 810 -19.56 -11.28 -10.79
CA ALA A 810 -20.03 -9.89 -10.74
C ALA A 810 -21.19 -9.75 -9.74
N GLY A 811 -21.09 -8.80 -8.79
CA GLY A 811 -22.06 -8.69 -7.71
C GLY A 811 -21.85 -7.54 -6.74
N ILE A 812 -22.37 -7.68 -5.52
CA ILE A 812 -22.33 -6.69 -4.45
C ILE A 812 -21.46 -7.20 -3.30
N VAL A 813 -20.53 -6.38 -2.79
CA VAL A 813 -19.78 -6.72 -1.57
C VAL A 813 -20.76 -6.87 -0.40
N HIS A 814 -20.79 -8.06 0.21
CA HIS A 814 -21.59 -8.35 1.40
C HIS A 814 -20.78 -8.05 2.68
N SER A 815 -19.56 -8.58 2.78
CA SER A 815 -18.66 -8.36 3.92
C SER A 815 -17.20 -8.37 3.47
N ILE A 816 -16.30 -7.87 4.32
CA ILE A 816 -14.85 -7.75 4.05
C ILE A 816 -14.05 -8.27 5.25
N GLY A 817 -12.85 -8.79 5.00
CA GLY A 817 -11.85 -9.07 6.03
C GLY A 817 -11.19 -7.79 6.57
N THR A 818 -10.42 -7.92 7.65
CA THR A 818 -9.85 -6.77 8.39
C THR A 818 -8.79 -6.00 7.62
N ASP A 819 -8.18 -6.62 6.61
CA ASP A 819 -7.01 -6.09 5.91
C ASP A 819 -7.41 -5.58 4.51
N VAL A 820 -8.66 -5.80 4.09
CA VAL A 820 -9.24 -5.21 2.88
C VAL A 820 -9.43 -3.70 3.09
N THR A 821 -8.89 -2.89 2.19
CA THR A 821 -8.88 -1.42 2.28
C THR A 821 -9.51 -0.70 1.10
N ASN A 822 -9.67 -1.38 -0.04
CA ASN A 822 -10.16 -0.80 -1.29
C ASN A 822 -11.68 -0.93 -1.47
N PHE A 823 -12.35 -1.81 -0.71
CA PHE A 823 -13.76 -2.16 -0.87
C PHE A 823 -14.53 -2.07 0.45
N ARG A 824 -15.84 -1.82 0.37
CA ARG A 824 -16.75 -1.87 1.54
C ARG A 824 -18.09 -2.52 1.17
N PRO A 825 -18.86 -3.04 2.14
CA PRO A 825 -20.21 -3.54 1.89
C PRO A 825 -21.08 -2.58 1.09
N GLY A 826 -21.84 -3.11 0.12
CA GLY A 826 -22.66 -2.35 -0.82
C GLY A 826 -21.94 -1.85 -2.08
N ASP A 827 -20.61 -1.98 -2.20
CA ASP A 827 -19.92 -1.68 -3.46
C ASP A 827 -20.30 -2.70 -4.56
N ARG A 828 -20.51 -2.20 -5.78
CA ARG A 828 -20.63 -3.04 -6.98
C ARG A 828 -19.24 -3.47 -7.44
N VAL A 829 -18.98 -4.77 -7.50
CA VAL A 829 -17.65 -5.32 -7.82
C VAL A 829 -17.73 -6.51 -8.78
N ALA A 830 -16.68 -6.68 -9.56
CA ALA A 830 -16.38 -7.94 -10.25
C ALA A 830 -15.05 -8.48 -9.74
N SER A 831 -14.91 -9.80 -9.71
CA SER A 831 -13.75 -10.47 -9.10
C SER A 831 -13.43 -11.77 -9.83
N PHE A 832 -12.15 -12.12 -9.88
CA PHE A 832 -11.69 -13.46 -10.25
C PHE A 832 -11.46 -14.25 -8.96
N HIS A 833 -12.31 -15.24 -8.69
CA HIS A 833 -12.21 -16.19 -7.57
C HIS A 833 -10.95 -17.08 -7.70
N GLU A 834 -10.42 -17.59 -6.58
CA GLU A 834 -9.24 -18.45 -6.64
C GLU A 834 -9.58 -19.85 -7.19
N MET A 835 -9.01 -20.20 -8.34
CA MET A 835 -9.34 -21.44 -9.04
C MET A 835 -9.19 -22.67 -8.11
N LEU A 836 -10.24 -23.50 -8.03
CA LEU A 836 -10.32 -24.73 -7.21
C LEU A 836 -10.41 -24.54 -5.69
N THR A 837 -10.73 -23.36 -5.16
CA THR A 837 -11.23 -23.22 -3.78
C THR A 837 -12.76 -23.40 -3.69
N PRO A 838 -13.32 -23.64 -2.48
CA PRO A 838 -14.77 -23.59 -2.26
C PRO A 838 -15.34 -22.19 -2.48
N HIS A 839 -16.66 -22.10 -2.73
CA HIS A 839 -17.42 -20.86 -2.84
C HIS A 839 -17.04 -20.01 -4.07
N GLY A 840 -16.94 -20.68 -5.22
CA GLY A 840 -16.78 -20.06 -6.54
C GLY A 840 -18.05 -19.34 -7.04
N SER A 841 -17.97 -18.76 -8.24
CA SER A 841 -19.01 -17.85 -8.75
C SER A 841 -20.35 -18.51 -9.10
N PHE A 842 -20.43 -19.85 -9.21
CA PHE A 842 -21.71 -20.57 -9.34
C PHE A 842 -22.39 -20.79 -7.97
N ALA A 843 -22.55 -19.72 -7.19
CA ALA A 843 -23.21 -19.71 -5.88
C ALA A 843 -23.93 -18.36 -5.63
N GLU A 844 -24.81 -18.28 -4.64
CA GLU A 844 -25.41 -17.00 -4.21
C GLU A 844 -24.39 -16.03 -3.59
N TYR A 845 -23.41 -16.57 -2.85
CA TYR A 845 -22.32 -15.83 -2.26
C TYR A 845 -20.99 -16.50 -2.62
N SER A 846 -20.00 -15.70 -3.03
CA SER A 846 -18.71 -16.19 -3.47
C SER A 846 -17.57 -15.40 -2.85
N VAL A 847 -16.42 -16.03 -2.68
CA VAL A 847 -15.23 -15.43 -2.05
C VAL A 847 -14.41 -14.67 -3.10
N GLY A 848 -14.22 -13.37 -2.91
CA GLY A 848 -13.28 -12.55 -3.65
C GLY A 848 -11.98 -12.34 -2.88
N LEU A 849 -10.85 -12.29 -3.58
CA LEU A 849 -9.58 -11.77 -3.06
C LEU A 849 -9.47 -10.29 -3.44
N GLU A 850 -9.05 -9.41 -2.53
CA GLU A 850 -8.96 -7.97 -2.81
C GLU A 850 -8.12 -7.66 -4.06
N ALA A 851 -6.97 -8.35 -4.20
CA ALA A 851 -6.04 -8.19 -5.33
C ALA A 851 -6.62 -8.58 -6.69
N THR A 852 -7.69 -9.39 -6.74
CA THR A 852 -8.35 -9.83 -7.98
C THR A 852 -9.74 -9.25 -8.18
N THR A 853 -10.11 -8.27 -7.35
CA THR A 853 -11.40 -7.57 -7.35
C THR A 853 -11.26 -6.16 -7.94
N PHE A 854 -12.29 -5.68 -8.64
CA PHE A 854 -12.40 -4.31 -9.15
C PHE A 854 -13.84 -3.79 -9.10
N HIS A 855 -14.03 -2.48 -8.98
CA HIS A 855 -15.34 -1.85 -8.96
C HIS A 855 -16.03 -1.88 -10.34
N ILE A 856 -17.35 -2.03 -10.36
CA ILE A 856 -18.19 -1.94 -11.57
C ILE A 856 -18.80 -0.53 -11.64
N PRO A 857 -18.41 0.32 -12.61
CA PRO A 857 -19.00 1.65 -12.80
C PRO A 857 -20.51 1.60 -13.03
N ALA A 858 -21.23 2.65 -12.61
CA ALA A 858 -22.70 2.71 -12.70
C ALA A 858 -23.24 2.54 -14.13
N ASN A 859 -22.45 2.86 -15.15
CA ASN A 859 -22.77 2.71 -16.58
C ASN A 859 -22.41 1.34 -17.17
N VAL A 860 -22.00 0.36 -16.36
CA VAL A 860 -21.62 -1.01 -16.77
C VAL A 860 -22.53 -2.01 -16.05
N SER A 861 -23.10 -2.96 -16.79
CA SER A 861 -23.98 -3.99 -16.22
C SER A 861 -23.20 -5.10 -15.52
N PHE A 862 -23.88 -5.90 -14.69
CA PHE A 862 -23.23 -7.06 -14.06
C PHE A 862 -22.91 -8.16 -15.08
N GLU A 863 -23.74 -8.34 -16.11
CA GLU A 863 -23.49 -9.25 -17.23
C GLU A 863 -22.26 -8.86 -18.05
N GLU A 864 -22.10 -7.57 -18.38
CA GLU A 864 -20.89 -7.09 -19.07
C GLU A 864 -19.66 -7.31 -18.19
N ALA A 865 -19.74 -6.94 -16.91
CA ALA A 865 -18.65 -7.08 -15.95
C ALA A 865 -18.22 -8.55 -15.75
N ALA A 866 -19.18 -9.48 -15.64
CA ALA A 866 -18.93 -10.92 -15.49
C ALA A 866 -18.18 -11.55 -16.69
N THR A 867 -18.08 -10.86 -17.82
CA THR A 867 -17.28 -11.37 -18.95
C THR A 867 -15.77 -11.25 -18.76
N ILE A 868 -15.34 -10.36 -17.85
CA ILE A 868 -13.98 -9.79 -17.80
C ILE A 868 -12.99 -10.59 -16.93
N PRO A 869 -13.27 -11.01 -15.67
CA PRO A 869 -12.22 -11.22 -14.68
C PRO A 869 -11.14 -12.23 -15.07
N LEU A 870 -11.51 -13.47 -15.44
CA LEU A 870 -10.58 -14.50 -15.90
C LEU A 870 -10.06 -14.19 -17.31
N ALA A 871 -10.96 -13.82 -18.22
CA ALA A 871 -10.65 -13.74 -19.66
C ALA A 871 -9.74 -12.55 -20.02
N GLY A 872 -9.99 -11.39 -19.42
CA GLY A 872 -9.16 -10.20 -19.58
C GLY A 872 -7.79 -10.36 -18.91
N MET A 873 -7.72 -11.01 -17.76
CA MET A 873 -6.45 -11.27 -17.07
C MET A 873 -5.58 -12.30 -17.80
N THR A 874 -6.21 -13.34 -18.36
CA THR A 874 -5.52 -14.28 -19.27
C THR A 874 -4.90 -13.53 -20.46
N ALA A 875 -5.64 -12.61 -21.08
CA ALA A 875 -5.11 -11.79 -22.17
C ALA A 875 -3.92 -10.91 -21.74
N ALA A 876 -4.02 -10.24 -20.59
CA ALA A 876 -2.95 -9.40 -20.06
C ALA A 876 -1.68 -10.19 -19.72
N LEU A 877 -1.80 -11.33 -19.02
CA LEU A 877 -0.65 -12.19 -18.71
C LEU A 877 0.02 -12.70 -19.98
N GLY A 878 -0.75 -13.20 -20.96
CA GLY A 878 -0.18 -13.76 -22.19
C GLY A 878 0.58 -12.72 -23.01
N LEU A 879 0.05 -11.51 -23.18
CA LEU A 879 0.74 -10.43 -23.89
C LEU A 879 1.99 -9.95 -23.14
N TYR A 880 1.84 -9.62 -21.85
CA TYR A 880 2.83 -8.81 -21.15
C TYR A 880 3.79 -9.62 -20.27
N GLN A 881 3.29 -10.66 -19.59
CA GLN A 881 4.09 -11.52 -18.70
C GLN A 881 4.64 -12.79 -19.38
N ARG A 882 4.13 -13.15 -20.58
CA ARG A 882 4.58 -14.35 -21.31
C ARG A 882 5.27 -14.02 -22.64
N LEU A 883 4.66 -13.22 -23.50
CA LEU A 883 5.31 -12.74 -24.73
C LEU A 883 6.32 -11.61 -24.47
N GLY A 884 6.10 -10.80 -23.43
CA GLY A 884 6.98 -9.69 -23.04
C GLY A 884 6.79 -8.43 -23.89
N LEU A 885 5.55 -8.20 -24.34
CA LEU A 885 5.19 -7.09 -25.22
C LEU A 885 5.04 -5.74 -24.45
N PRO A 886 5.11 -4.58 -25.13
CA PRO A 886 4.97 -3.28 -24.48
C PRO A 886 3.58 -3.06 -23.86
N LEU A 887 3.54 -2.45 -22.67
CA LEU A 887 2.30 -2.24 -21.89
C LEU A 887 1.44 -1.09 -22.45
N PRO A 888 0.12 -1.02 -22.17
CA PRO A 888 -0.76 0.03 -22.69
C PRO A 888 -0.36 1.46 -22.33
N TRP A 889 0.35 1.64 -21.21
CA TRP A 889 0.90 2.93 -20.75
C TRP A 889 2.37 3.16 -21.16
N LEU A 890 2.97 2.22 -21.90
CA LEU A 890 4.27 2.31 -22.55
C LEU A 890 4.18 1.71 -23.97
N PRO A 891 3.35 2.30 -24.85
CA PRO A 891 2.99 1.71 -26.14
C PRO A 891 4.21 1.54 -27.08
N ALA A 892 4.12 0.54 -27.95
CA ALA A 892 5.15 0.21 -28.93
C ALA A 892 5.45 1.39 -29.86
N GLN A 893 6.75 1.67 -30.07
CA GLN A 893 7.23 2.71 -31.00
C GLN A 893 7.52 2.15 -32.41
N GLU A 894 7.77 0.85 -32.50
CA GLU A 894 8.07 0.10 -33.72
C GLU A 894 6.92 -0.86 -34.06
N ARG A 895 6.86 -1.32 -35.32
CA ARG A 895 5.88 -2.36 -35.72
C ARG A 895 6.25 -3.69 -35.10
N LEU A 896 5.29 -4.33 -34.43
CA LEU A 896 5.43 -5.61 -33.75
C LEU A 896 4.33 -6.56 -34.27
N PRO A 897 4.58 -7.34 -35.33
CA PRO A 897 3.59 -8.28 -35.86
C PRO A 897 3.19 -9.32 -34.82
N LEU A 898 1.88 -9.40 -34.56
CA LEU A 898 1.27 -10.28 -33.57
C LEU A 898 0.13 -11.07 -34.21
N VAL A 899 0.21 -12.40 -34.22
CA VAL A 899 -0.98 -13.23 -34.50
C VAL A 899 -1.76 -13.45 -33.21
N VAL A 900 -3.07 -13.19 -33.25
CA VAL A 900 -4.02 -13.61 -32.21
C VAL A 900 -4.87 -14.75 -32.79
N TYR A 901 -4.53 -15.99 -32.46
CA TYR A 901 -5.28 -17.15 -32.93
C TYR A 901 -6.54 -17.32 -32.09
N GLY A 902 -7.72 -17.32 -32.74
CA GLY A 902 -9.00 -17.29 -32.04
C GLY A 902 -9.38 -15.91 -31.51
N ALA A 903 -9.08 -14.84 -32.25
CA ALA A 903 -9.36 -13.45 -31.88
C ALA A 903 -10.84 -13.16 -31.54
N ALA A 904 -11.78 -13.99 -32.03
CA ALA A 904 -13.21 -13.90 -31.69
C ALA A 904 -13.61 -14.62 -30.38
N SER A 905 -12.68 -15.28 -29.68
CA SER A 905 -12.93 -15.81 -28.33
C SER A 905 -12.90 -14.68 -27.29
N ALA A 906 -13.37 -14.94 -26.06
CA ALA A 906 -13.30 -13.95 -24.98
C ALA A 906 -11.86 -13.47 -24.72
N VAL A 907 -10.94 -14.42 -24.49
CA VAL A 907 -9.52 -14.14 -24.26
C VAL A 907 -8.88 -13.48 -25.48
N GLY A 908 -9.12 -14.02 -26.69
CA GLY A 908 -8.58 -13.45 -27.93
C GLY A 908 -9.05 -12.02 -28.17
N ALA A 909 -10.32 -11.70 -27.89
CA ALA A 909 -10.86 -10.36 -28.07
C ALA A 909 -10.29 -9.37 -27.05
N PHE A 910 -10.05 -9.79 -25.80
CA PHE A 910 -9.31 -8.97 -24.84
C PHE A 910 -7.84 -8.81 -25.24
N ALA A 911 -7.21 -9.82 -25.84
CA ALA A 911 -5.85 -9.71 -26.35
C ALA A 911 -5.75 -8.72 -27.52
N VAL A 912 -6.72 -8.70 -28.46
CA VAL A 912 -6.80 -7.66 -29.50
C VAL A 912 -6.98 -6.28 -28.88
N LYS A 913 -7.99 -6.09 -28.02
CA LYS A 913 -8.25 -4.80 -27.33
C LYS A 913 -7.00 -4.26 -26.63
N LEU A 914 -6.26 -5.12 -25.91
CA LEU A 914 -5.05 -4.76 -25.19
C LEU A 914 -3.84 -4.51 -26.12
N ALA A 915 -3.70 -5.29 -27.19
CA ALA A 915 -2.66 -5.06 -28.20
C ALA A 915 -2.84 -3.71 -28.94
N THR A 916 -4.07 -3.37 -29.33
CA THR A 916 -4.40 -2.07 -29.93
C THR A 916 -4.08 -0.91 -28.99
N LEU A 917 -4.40 -1.03 -27.70
CA LEU A 917 -4.04 -0.02 -26.67
C LEU A 917 -2.51 0.10 -26.46
N SER A 918 -1.78 -1.00 -26.62
CA SER A 918 -0.31 -1.02 -26.65
C SER A 918 0.31 -0.55 -27.98
N ASN A 919 -0.48 -0.13 -28.99
CA ASN A 919 -0.02 0.18 -30.35
C ASN A 919 0.76 -0.97 -31.03
N ILE A 920 0.47 -2.22 -30.67
CA ILE A 920 1.10 -3.41 -31.23
C ILE A 920 0.42 -3.75 -32.57
N HIS A 921 1.08 -3.44 -33.68
CA HIS A 921 0.56 -3.65 -35.03
C HIS A 921 1.63 -4.15 -36.00
N PRO A 922 1.27 -4.93 -37.05
CA PRO A 922 -0.08 -5.37 -37.39
C PRO A 922 -0.58 -6.52 -36.50
N ILE A 923 -1.87 -6.46 -36.13
CA ILE A 923 -2.60 -7.54 -35.45
C ILE A 923 -3.23 -8.43 -36.50
N ILE A 924 -2.74 -9.67 -36.60
CA ILE A 924 -3.21 -10.68 -37.54
C ILE A 924 -4.18 -11.61 -36.80
N CYS A 925 -5.47 -11.34 -36.92
CA CYS A 925 -6.52 -12.01 -36.17
C CYS A 925 -7.03 -13.27 -36.89
N VAL A 926 -6.84 -14.47 -36.32
CA VAL A 926 -7.43 -15.68 -36.90
C VAL A 926 -8.83 -15.90 -36.33
N ALA A 927 -9.88 -15.70 -37.15
CA ALA A 927 -11.27 -15.75 -36.74
C ALA A 927 -12.23 -16.15 -37.88
N GLY A 928 -13.21 -17.00 -37.57
CA GLY A 928 -14.21 -17.52 -38.51
C GLY A 928 -15.57 -16.82 -38.36
N ARG A 929 -16.58 -17.52 -37.81
CA ARG A 929 -17.94 -16.98 -37.62
C ARG A 929 -17.99 -15.60 -36.94
N GLY A 930 -17.11 -15.36 -35.96
CA GLY A 930 -17.02 -14.10 -35.23
C GLY A 930 -16.20 -12.98 -35.89
N ALA A 931 -15.78 -13.12 -37.16
CA ALA A 931 -14.96 -12.12 -37.85
C ALA A 931 -15.57 -10.70 -37.82
N GLY A 932 -16.89 -10.57 -38.01
CA GLY A 932 -17.57 -9.26 -37.98
C GLY A 932 -17.51 -8.54 -36.62
N TYR A 933 -17.37 -9.28 -35.51
CA TYR A 933 -17.10 -8.67 -34.20
C TYR A 933 -15.63 -8.28 -34.06
N VAL A 934 -14.70 -9.11 -34.55
CA VAL A 934 -13.25 -8.81 -34.55
C VAL A 934 -12.92 -7.58 -35.40
N GLU A 935 -13.64 -7.36 -36.49
CA GLU A 935 -13.53 -6.15 -37.33
C GLU A 935 -13.76 -4.86 -36.52
N SER A 936 -14.59 -4.90 -35.46
CA SER A 936 -14.83 -3.76 -34.56
C SER A 936 -13.72 -3.49 -33.53
N LEU A 937 -12.67 -4.31 -33.50
CA LEU A 937 -11.58 -4.25 -32.51
C LEU A 937 -10.21 -3.87 -33.11
N ILE A 938 -10.08 -3.87 -34.44
CA ILE A 938 -8.82 -3.72 -35.18
C ILE A 938 -8.77 -2.41 -35.98
N ASP A 939 -7.57 -1.96 -36.33
CA ASP A 939 -7.36 -0.79 -37.20
C ASP A 939 -6.70 -1.22 -38.52
N ARG A 940 -7.52 -1.29 -39.57
CA ARG A 940 -7.06 -1.62 -40.94
C ARG A 940 -5.97 -0.68 -41.44
N SER A 941 -5.92 0.58 -40.99
CA SER A 941 -4.89 1.55 -41.41
C SER A 941 -3.50 1.24 -40.85
N LYS A 942 -3.43 0.47 -39.76
CA LYS A 942 -2.19 -0.03 -39.14
C LYS A 942 -1.64 -1.27 -39.84
N GLY A 943 -2.41 -1.87 -40.75
CA GLY A 943 -2.14 -3.17 -41.38
C GLY A 943 -2.78 -4.36 -40.65
N ASP A 944 -3.67 -4.12 -39.68
CA ASP A 944 -4.39 -5.20 -39.01
C ASP A 944 -5.31 -5.95 -39.99
N THR A 945 -5.47 -7.26 -39.80
CA THR A 945 -6.29 -8.07 -40.70
C THR A 945 -6.91 -9.30 -40.06
N ILE A 946 -7.86 -9.91 -40.75
CA ILE A 946 -8.56 -11.12 -40.32
C ILE A 946 -8.30 -12.26 -41.30
N VAL A 947 -7.89 -13.42 -40.76
CA VAL A 947 -7.66 -14.66 -41.50
C VAL A 947 -8.71 -15.70 -41.09
N ASP A 948 -9.50 -16.17 -42.06
CA ASP A 948 -10.61 -17.09 -41.78
C ASP A 948 -10.18 -18.56 -41.76
N TYR A 949 -10.09 -19.15 -40.57
CA TYR A 949 -9.71 -20.54 -40.38
C TYR A 949 -10.65 -21.56 -41.05
N ARG A 950 -11.87 -21.16 -41.42
CA ARG A 950 -12.83 -22.04 -42.12
C ARG A 950 -12.38 -22.40 -43.54
N LYS A 951 -11.42 -21.67 -44.11
CA LYS A 951 -10.79 -21.97 -45.40
C LYS A 951 -9.78 -23.12 -45.35
N GLY A 952 -9.42 -23.60 -44.16
CA GLY A 952 -8.46 -24.69 -43.96
C GLY A 952 -7.07 -24.21 -43.54
N ASN A 953 -6.25 -25.15 -43.05
CA ASN A 953 -4.97 -24.87 -42.39
C ASN A 953 -3.93 -24.22 -43.32
N GLU A 954 -3.90 -24.58 -44.60
CA GLU A 954 -2.95 -24.01 -45.56
C GLU A 954 -3.31 -22.55 -45.88
N GLU A 955 -4.59 -22.25 -46.06
CA GLU A 955 -5.08 -20.88 -46.24
C GLU A 955 -4.89 -19.99 -45.01
N VAL A 956 -4.88 -20.54 -43.80
CA VAL A 956 -4.46 -19.81 -42.60
C VAL A 956 -2.97 -19.43 -42.68
N VAL A 957 -2.11 -20.39 -43.04
CA VAL A 957 -0.66 -20.16 -43.16
C VAL A 957 -0.35 -19.16 -44.28
N ASN A 958 -1.01 -19.30 -45.43
CA ASN A 958 -0.87 -18.40 -46.58
C ASN A 958 -1.37 -16.99 -46.22
N GLY A 959 -2.53 -16.88 -45.57
CA GLY A 959 -3.10 -15.60 -45.13
C GLY A 959 -2.21 -14.87 -44.12
N ILE A 960 -1.61 -15.59 -43.15
CA ILE A 960 -0.65 -14.99 -42.21
C ILE A 960 0.63 -14.55 -42.93
N LYS A 961 1.19 -15.36 -43.83
CA LYS A 961 2.37 -14.98 -44.64
C LYS A 961 2.11 -13.74 -45.47
N HIS A 962 0.96 -13.67 -46.14
CA HIS A 962 0.56 -12.51 -46.94
C HIS A 962 0.43 -11.24 -46.07
N ALA A 963 -0.13 -11.36 -44.86
CA ALA A 963 -0.25 -10.25 -43.91
C ALA A 963 1.09 -9.76 -43.32
N LEU A 964 2.12 -10.61 -43.30
CA LEU A 964 3.49 -10.23 -42.89
C LEU A 964 4.27 -9.54 -44.02
N GLY A 965 3.89 -9.73 -45.29
CA GLY A 965 4.60 -9.17 -46.45
C GLY A 965 6.10 -9.51 -46.45
N ASP A 966 6.91 -8.56 -46.91
CA ASP A 966 8.36 -8.71 -47.09
C ASP A 966 9.15 -9.00 -45.80
N SER A 967 8.55 -8.80 -44.61
CA SER A 967 9.15 -9.20 -43.34
C SER A 967 9.24 -10.73 -43.16
N GLY A 968 8.32 -11.47 -43.79
CA GLY A 968 8.32 -12.94 -43.92
C GLY A 968 8.23 -13.78 -42.64
N LYS A 969 8.37 -13.18 -41.46
CA LYS A 969 8.62 -13.87 -40.18
C LYS A 969 7.78 -13.29 -39.05
N LEU A 970 7.08 -14.16 -38.31
CA LEU A 970 6.26 -13.76 -37.17
C LEU A 970 7.07 -13.71 -35.87
N GLY A 971 7.15 -12.55 -35.24
CA GLY A 971 7.81 -12.38 -33.93
C GLY A 971 6.99 -12.90 -32.76
N TYR A 972 5.67 -12.70 -32.75
CA TYR A 972 4.82 -12.99 -31.59
C TYR A 972 3.52 -13.69 -31.96
N ALA A 973 3.15 -14.71 -31.20
CA ALA A 973 1.87 -15.42 -31.35
C ALA A 973 1.17 -15.65 -30.01
N PHE A 974 -0.07 -15.18 -29.91
CA PHE A 974 -1.00 -15.48 -28.82
C PHE A 974 -2.02 -16.50 -29.34
N ASP A 975 -1.97 -17.73 -28.83
CA ASP A 975 -2.93 -18.77 -29.20
C ASP A 975 -4.01 -18.94 -28.12
N ALA A 976 -5.14 -18.27 -28.33
CA ALA A 976 -6.31 -18.32 -27.44
C ALA A 976 -7.17 -19.59 -27.61
N VAL A 977 -6.74 -20.55 -28.44
CA VAL A 977 -7.48 -21.78 -28.74
C VAL A 977 -6.68 -23.03 -28.35
N THR A 978 -5.41 -23.10 -28.74
CA THR A 978 -4.50 -24.24 -28.51
C THR A 978 -5.12 -25.59 -28.87
N ASP A 979 -5.84 -25.65 -29.98
CA ASP A 979 -6.56 -26.82 -30.52
C ASP A 979 -6.58 -26.84 -32.06
N LYS A 980 -6.99 -27.98 -32.65
CA LYS A 980 -7.30 -28.12 -34.10
C LYS A 980 -6.20 -27.70 -35.08
N GLY A 981 -4.92 -27.78 -34.67
CA GLY A 981 -3.78 -27.39 -35.50
C GLY A 981 -3.32 -25.92 -35.36
N SER A 982 -3.93 -25.13 -34.47
CA SER A 982 -3.62 -23.70 -34.26
C SER A 982 -2.13 -23.42 -34.09
N TYR A 983 -1.48 -23.99 -33.08
CA TYR A 983 -0.04 -23.79 -32.86
C TYR A 983 0.83 -24.44 -33.95
N GLN A 984 0.41 -25.54 -34.58
CA GLN A 984 1.11 -26.10 -35.75
C GLN A 984 1.08 -25.17 -36.96
N ASN A 985 -0.02 -24.44 -37.18
CA ASN A 985 -0.12 -23.41 -38.23
C ASN A 985 0.79 -22.21 -37.90
N LEU A 986 0.84 -21.79 -36.63
CA LEU A 986 1.75 -20.75 -36.16
C LEU A 986 3.23 -21.13 -36.35
N MET A 987 3.63 -22.36 -36.03
CA MET A 987 5.02 -22.80 -36.24
C MET A 987 5.46 -22.85 -37.72
N LYS A 988 4.53 -22.78 -38.69
CA LYS A 988 4.86 -22.64 -40.12
C LYS A 988 5.19 -21.18 -40.54
N VAL A 989 5.10 -20.22 -39.61
CA VAL A 989 5.33 -18.77 -39.85
C VAL A 989 6.15 -18.06 -38.76
N MET A 990 6.36 -18.65 -37.58
CA MET A 990 7.23 -18.08 -36.53
C MET A 990 8.66 -17.84 -37.02
N ASP A 991 9.30 -16.76 -36.54
CA ASP A 991 10.76 -16.68 -36.57
C ASP A 991 11.35 -17.71 -35.61
N MET A 992 12.01 -18.75 -36.14
CA MET A 992 12.62 -19.80 -35.32
C MET A 992 13.79 -19.30 -34.45
N SER A 993 14.35 -18.12 -34.74
CA SER A 993 15.48 -17.56 -34.00
C SER A 993 15.06 -16.70 -32.79
N ASN A 994 14.06 -15.81 -32.95
CA ASN A 994 13.68 -14.84 -31.91
C ASN A 994 12.19 -14.89 -31.54
N GLY A 995 11.37 -15.64 -32.29
CA GLY A 995 9.93 -15.65 -32.14
C GLY A 995 9.46 -16.28 -30.84
N ARG A 996 8.32 -15.81 -30.31
CA ARG A 996 7.72 -16.31 -29.06
C ARG A 996 6.26 -16.69 -29.25
N ILE A 997 5.85 -17.78 -28.60
CA ILE A 997 4.45 -18.23 -28.55
C ILE A 997 3.97 -18.34 -27.10
N THR A 998 2.73 -17.93 -26.86
CA THR A 998 2.00 -18.29 -25.64
C THR A 998 0.70 -19.00 -25.96
N VAL A 999 0.37 -20.00 -25.16
CA VAL A 999 -0.82 -20.84 -25.28
C VAL A 999 -1.68 -20.73 -24.03
N VAL A 1000 -3.01 -20.79 -24.17
CA VAL A 1000 -3.95 -20.62 -23.05
C VAL A 1000 -4.56 -21.93 -22.55
N LEU A 1001 -4.45 -23.04 -23.29
CA LEU A 1001 -4.80 -24.38 -22.80
C LEU A 1001 -3.56 -25.28 -22.70
N ALA A 1002 -3.38 -25.92 -21.55
CA ALA A 1002 -2.31 -26.89 -21.34
C ALA A 1002 -2.54 -28.17 -22.17
N ARG A 1003 -1.51 -28.64 -22.86
CA ARG A 1003 -1.49 -29.94 -23.56
C ARG A 1003 -0.44 -30.86 -22.96
N LYS A 1004 -0.64 -32.18 -23.10
CA LYS A 1004 0.34 -33.20 -22.68
C LYS A 1004 1.62 -33.11 -23.52
N ASN A 1005 1.44 -33.02 -24.84
CA ASN A 1005 2.49 -32.81 -25.83
C ASN A 1005 2.17 -31.54 -26.64
N TYR A 1006 3.20 -30.93 -27.25
CA TYR A 1006 3.08 -29.79 -28.14
C TYR A 1006 3.69 -30.13 -29.50
N ASP A 1007 3.11 -31.13 -30.16
CA ASP A 1007 3.68 -31.78 -31.35
C ASP A 1007 3.82 -30.78 -32.51
N GLY A 1008 5.06 -30.51 -32.92
CA GLY A 1008 5.42 -29.50 -33.92
C GLY A 1008 6.03 -28.21 -33.37
N ILE A 1009 6.08 -28.01 -32.04
CA ILE A 1009 6.89 -26.95 -31.42
C ILE A 1009 8.25 -27.55 -31.00
N PRO A 1010 9.41 -27.00 -31.44
CA PRO A 1010 10.71 -27.49 -31.02
C PRO A 1010 10.93 -27.41 -29.50
N PRO A 1011 11.68 -28.35 -28.88
CA PRO A 1011 11.91 -28.37 -27.43
C PRO A 1011 12.49 -27.07 -26.88
N ASP A 1012 13.38 -26.42 -27.63
CA ASP A 1012 14.08 -25.20 -27.22
C ASP A 1012 13.42 -23.90 -27.72
N PHE A 1013 12.31 -24.01 -28.47
CA PHE A 1013 11.57 -22.84 -28.93
C PHE A 1013 10.87 -22.13 -27.76
N ALA A 1014 10.81 -20.80 -27.83
CA ALA A 1014 10.29 -19.90 -26.80
C ALA A 1014 8.76 -19.97 -26.66
N LYS A 1015 8.30 -21.07 -26.06
CA LYS A 1015 6.90 -21.35 -25.69
C LYS A 1015 6.64 -21.06 -24.21
N SER A 1016 5.40 -20.71 -23.90
CA SER A 1016 4.95 -20.39 -22.54
C SER A 1016 3.48 -20.74 -22.37
N PHE A 1017 3.06 -21.06 -21.14
CA PHE A 1017 1.66 -21.30 -20.79
C PHE A 1017 1.10 -20.14 -19.98
N THR A 1018 -0.01 -19.57 -20.46
CA THR A 1018 -0.72 -18.51 -19.76
C THR A 1018 -1.64 -19.11 -18.70
N GLN A 1019 -1.02 -19.61 -17.63
CA GLN A 1019 -1.73 -20.09 -16.43
C GLN A 1019 -2.24 -18.88 -15.62
N VAL A 1020 -3.53 -18.59 -15.71
CA VAL A 1020 -4.12 -17.36 -15.13
C VAL A 1020 -4.25 -17.38 -13.60
N GLY A 1021 -4.45 -18.55 -12.97
CA GLY A 1021 -4.54 -18.67 -11.50
C GLY A 1021 -3.29 -18.21 -10.73
N LYS A 1022 -2.15 -17.99 -11.41
CA LYS A 1022 -0.95 -17.43 -10.79
C LYS A 1022 -1.11 -16.01 -10.25
N VAL A 1023 -2.19 -15.29 -10.61
CA VAL A 1023 -2.52 -14.00 -9.95
C VAL A 1023 -2.99 -14.16 -8.50
N HIS A 1024 -3.35 -15.38 -8.07
CA HIS A 1024 -3.68 -15.69 -6.67
C HIS A 1024 -2.50 -16.35 -5.94
N SER A 1025 -1.83 -17.32 -6.58
CA SER A 1025 -0.84 -18.17 -5.90
C SER A 1025 0.16 -18.82 -6.87
N GLU A 1026 1.41 -19.00 -6.44
CA GLU A 1026 2.42 -19.76 -7.20
C GLU A 1026 2.14 -21.29 -7.25
N ARG A 1027 1.06 -21.77 -6.60
CA ARG A 1027 0.70 -23.21 -6.58
C ARG A 1027 0.34 -23.80 -7.94
N TYR A 1028 0.06 -22.97 -8.96
CA TYR A 1028 -0.38 -23.45 -10.28
C TYR A 1028 0.81 -23.75 -11.21
N PRO A 1029 0.97 -25.00 -11.69
CA PRO A 1029 2.14 -25.40 -12.48
C PRO A 1029 2.17 -24.75 -13.88
N GLY A 1030 3.39 -24.53 -14.38
CA GLY A 1030 3.67 -24.22 -15.79
C GLY A 1030 3.85 -25.48 -16.64
N ILE A 1031 4.28 -25.32 -17.91
CA ILE A 1031 4.56 -26.45 -18.81
C ILE A 1031 6.06 -26.82 -18.86
N LYS A 1032 6.37 -28.06 -19.26
CA LYS A 1032 7.76 -28.52 -19.42
C LYS A 1032 8.46 -27.75 -20.54
N GLY A 1033 9.62 -27.16 -20.25
CA GLY A 1033 10.34 -26.32 -21.20
C GLY A 1033 9.66 -24.95 -21.46
N GLU A 1034 8.89 -24.45 -20.49
CA GLU A 1034 8.38 -23.07 -20.47
C GLU A 1034 9.53 -22.06 -20.40
N MET A 1035 9.55 -21.11 -21.34
CA MET A 1035 10.39 -19.91 -21.23
C MET A 1035 9.82 -19.01 -20.13
N LYS A 1036 10.65 -18.66 -19.14
CA LYS A 1036 10.35 -17.61 -18.17
C LYS A 1036 11.13 -16.35 -18.55
N LEU A 1037 10.43 -15.22 -18.66
CA LEU A 1037 11.05 -13.90 -18.77
C LEU A 1037 11.57 -13.46 -17.40
N SER A 1038 12.65 -12.68 -17.37
CA SER A 1038 13.29 -12.20 -16.15
C SER A 1038 13.22 -10.67 -16.04
N GLY A 1039 13.22 -10.16 -14.80
CA GLY A 1039 13.09 -8.73 -14.53
C GLY A 1039 11.68 -8.15 -14.67
N LEU A 1040 10.66 -8.99 -14.89
CA LEU A 1040 9.25 -8.61 -14.80
C LEU A 1040 8.74 -8.67 -13.35
N LEU A 1041 7.57 -8.09 -13.12
CA LEU A 1041 6.85 -8.15 -11.85
C LEU A 1041 6.26 -9.56 -11.62
N GLY A 1042 5.96 -9.96 -10.37
CA GLY A 1042 5.27 -11.22 -10.11
C GLY A 1042 3.86 -11.24 -10.71
N ASP A 1043 3.34 -12.42 -11.07
CA ASP A 1043 2.00 -12.56 -11.67
C ASP A 1043 0.89 -12.01 -10.73
N GLN A 1044 1.06 -12.13 -9.40
CA GLN A 1044 0.14 -11.59 -8.38
C GLN A 1044 0.12 -10.06 -8.37
N ASP A 1045 1.28 -9.41 -8.18
CA ASP A 1045 1.41 -7.94 -8.21
C ASP A 1045 0.92 -7.36 -9.54
N PHE A 1046 1.23 -8.05 -10.64
CA PHE A 1046 0.80 -7.67 -11.98
C PHE A 1046 -0.71 -7.78 -12.15
N GLY A 1047 -1.32 -8.84 -11.60
CA GLY A 1047 -2.78 -9.00 -11.55
C GLY A 1047 -3.45 -7.83 -10.84
N ALA A 1048 -2.98 -7.47 -9.64
CA ALA A 1048 -3.52 -6.36 -8.86
C ALA A 1048 -3.47 -5.01 -9.62
N ILE A 1049 -2.36 -4.72 -10.31
CA ILE A 1049 -2.22 -3.53 -11.16
C ILE A 1049 -3.19 -3.60 -12.35
N MET A 1050 -3.28 -4.74 -13.03
CA MET A 1050 -4.10 -4.90 -14.24
C MET A 1050 -5.60 -4.88 -13.95
N TYR A 1051 -6.08 -5.40 -12.82
CA TYR A 1051 -7.50 -5.27 -12.44
C TYR A 1051 -7.87 -3.81 -12.17
N LYS A 1052 -7.01 -3.02 -11.51
CA LYS A 1052 -7.21 -1.57 -11.36
C LYS A 1052 -7.06 -0.79 -12.67
N PHE A 1053 -6.31 -1.31 -13.64
CA PHE A 1053 -6.29 -0.78 -15.01
C PHE A 1053 -7.61 -1.06 -15.76
N PHE A 1054 -8.21 -2.24 -15.61
CA PHE A 1054 -9.53 -2.55 -16.16
C PHE A 1054 -10.65 -1.70 -15.53
N GLU A 1055 -10.62 -1.50 -14.20
CA GLU A 1055 -11.52 -0.60 -13.45
C GLU A 1055 -11.54 0.80 -14.05
N ARG A 1056 -10.34 1.39 -14.22
CA ARG A 1056 -10.13 2.70 -14.86
C ARG A 1056 -10.63 2.72 -16.31
N GLY A 1057 -10.48 1.61 -17.04
CA GLY A 1057 -10.90 1.50 -18.43
C GLY A 1057 -12.41 1.45 -18.62
N LEU A 1058 -13.10 0.71 -17.75
CA LEU A 1058 -14.57 0.69 -17.69
C LEU A 1058 -15.11 2.07 -17.29
N ALA A 1059 -14.52 2.70 -16.28
CA ALA A 1059 -14.91 4.04 -15.81
C ALA A 1059 -14.61 5.16 -16.81
N LYS A 1060 -13.87 4.88 -17.89
CA LYS A 1060 -13.56 5.80 -18.99
C LYS A 1060 -14.10 5.35 -20.34
N GLY A 1061 -14.80 4.21 -20.41
CA GLY A 1061 -15.45 3.67 -21.61
C GLY A 1061 -14.54 3.17 -22.74
N TRP A 1062 -13.21 3.26 -22.60
CA TRP A 1062 -12.25 2.70 -23.57
C TRP A 1062 -12.00 1.20 -23.36
N PHE A 1063 -12.25 0.67 -22.16
CA PHE A 1063 -12.37 -0.76 -21.93
C PHE A 1063 -13.85 -1.11 -21.78
N LYS A 1064 -14.22 -2.27 -22.33
CA LYS A 1064 -15.59 -2.81 -22.33
C LYS A 1064 -15.53 -4.33 -22.24
N GLY A 1065 -16.58 -4.96 -21.73
CA GLY A 1065 -16.70 -6.41 -21.67
C GLY A 1065 -16.67 -7.09 -23.03
N HIS A 1066 -16.70 -8.42 -23.01
CA HIS A 1066 -17.01 -9.22 -24.18
C HIS A 1066 -18.56 -9.27 -24.34
N PRO A 1067 -19.10 -9.48 -25.55
CA PRO A 1067 -20.53 -9.75 -25.69
C PRO A 1067 -20.94 -10.99 -24.88
N PHE A 1068 -22.21 -11.07 -24.49
CA PHE A 1068 -22.72 -12.15 -23.66
C PHE A 1068 -24.12 -12.60 -24.08
N GLU A 1069 -24.44 -13.85 -23.74
CA GLU A 1069 -25.78 -14.44 -23.82
C GLU A 1069 -26.18 -14.89 -22.41
N VAL A 1070 -27.31 -14.41 -21.90
CA VAL A 1070 -27.82 -14.81 -20.58
C VAL A 1070 -28.53 -16.16 -20.72
N VAL A 1071 -28.05 -17.19 -20.03
CA VAL A 1071 -28.73 -18.48 -19.96
C VAL A 1071 -29.70 -18.45 -18.78
N SER A 1072 -30.97 -18.69 -19.07
CA SER A 1072 -32.08 -18.58 -18.13
C SER A 1072 -32.02 -19.60 -16.99
N GLY A 1073 -32.50 -19.20 -15.80
CA GLY A 1073 -32.70 -20.11 -14.66
C GLY A 1073 -31.52 -20.18 -13.68
N GLY A 1074 -30.62 -19.21 -13.74
CA GLY A 1074 -29.51 -19.05 -12.78
C GLY A 1074 -28.62 -20.28 -12.69
N LEU A 1075 -28.46 -20.83 -11.47
CA LEU A 1075 -27.65 -22.04 -11.26
C LEU A 1075 -28.18 -23.25 -12.04
N GLY A 1076 -29.49 -23.33 -12.31
CA GLY A 1076 -30.09 -24.35 -13.17
C GLY A 1076 -29.69 -24.22 -14.65
N GLY A 1077 -29.33 -23.01 -15.10
CA GLY A 1077 -28.83 -22.75 -16.45
C GLY A 1077 -27.38 -23.20 -16.68
N VAL A 1078 -26.60 -23.46 -15.62
CA VAL A 1078 -25.16 -23.73 -15.71
C VAL A 1078 -24.85 -24.97 -16.54
N GLU A 1079 -25.60 -26.07 -16.37
CA GLU A 1079 -25.41 -27.30 -17.15
C GLU A 1079 -25.58 -27.03 -18.66
N ALA A 1080 -26.68 -26.38 -19.05
CA ALA A 1080 -26.95 -26.06 -20.45
C ALA A 1080 -25.89 -25.12 -21.06
N GLY A 1081 -25.46 -24.11 -20.30
CA GLY A 1081 -24.38 -23.20 -20.72
C GLY A 1081 -23.04 -23.92 -20.92
N LEU A 1082 -22.64 -24.77 -19.99
CA LEU A 1082 -21.40 -25.54 -20.07
C LEU A 1082 -21.44 -26.62 -21.17
N MET A 1083 -22.58 -27.29 -21.38
CA MET A 1083 -22.78 -28.20 -22.52
C MET A 1083 -22.69 -27.46 -23.86
N ASN A 1084 -23.33 -26.28 -23.99
CA ASN A 1084 -23.25 -25.46 -25.20
C ASN A 1084 -21.83 -24.95 -25.47
N LEU A 1085 -21.07 -24.64 -24.41
CA LEU A 1085 -19.67 -24.22 -24.49
C LEU A 1085 -18.74 -25.38 -24.90
N LYS A 1086 -18.93 -26.57 -24.31
CA LYS A 1086 -18.22 -27.81 -24.70
C LYS A 1086 -18.53 -28.22 -26.14
N ALA A 1087 -19.75 -28.00 -26.61
CA ALA A 1087 -20.16 -28.22 -27.99
C ALA A 1087 -19.68 -27.14 -28.99
N GLY A 1088 -19.00 -26.08 -28.53
CA GLY A 1088 -18.49 -25.01 -29.41
C GLY A 1088 -19.58 -24.15 -30.07
N LYS A 1089 -20.75 -24.03 -29.44
CA LYS A 1089 -21.84 -23.17 -29.94
C LYS A 1089 -21.53 -21.68 -29.77
N ALA A 1090 -20.93 -21.30 -28.63
CA ALA A 1090 -20.48 -19.94 -28.35
C ALA A 1090 -19.58 -19.39 -29.46
N SER A 1091 -19.80 -18.14 -29.88
CA SER A 1091 -19.13 -17.55 -31.04
C SER A 1091 -19.15 -16.02 -30.98
N ALA A 1092 -18.07 -15.40 -30.53
CA ALA A 1092 -17.99 -13.95 -30.22
C ALA A 1092 -18.86 -13.48 -29.04
N PHE A 1093 -19.22 -14.39 -28.13
CA PHE A 1093 -19.86 -14.09 -26.85
C PHE A 1093 -19.50 -15.12 -25.76
N LYS A 1094 -19.73 -14.79 -24.48
CA LYS A 1094 -19.70 -15.73 -23.33
C LYS A 1094 -21.13 -16.05 -22.87
N TYR A 1095 -21.37 -17.24 -22.32
CA TYR A 1095 -22.59 -17.49 -21.55
C TYR A 1095 -22.43 -16.90 -20.14
N VAL A 1096 -23.49 -16.28 -19.62
CA VAL A 1096 -23.57 -15.74 -18.24
C VAL A 1096 -24.86 -16.18 -17.56
N PHE A 1097 -24.86 -16.27 -16.23
CA PHE A 1097 -25.99 -16.77 -15.44
C PHE A 1097 -26.39 -15.73 -14.38
N ARG A 1098 -27.66 -15.32 -14.36
CA ARG A 1098 -28.22 -14.44 -13.31
C ARG A 1098 -28.66 -15.26 -12.11
N ILE A 1099 -28.03 -15.08 -10.97
CA ILE A 1099 -28.19 -16.01 -9.84
C ILE A 1099 -29.59 -15.91 -9.22
N ASP A 1100 -30.24 -14.75 -9.28
CA ASP A 1100 -31.62 -14.52 -8.81
C ASP A 1100 -32.72 -15.18 -9.67
N GLU A 1101 -32.36 -15.76 -10.82
CA GLU A 1101 -33.24 -16.63 -11.61
C GLU A 1101 -33.25 -18.09 -11.13
N THR A 1102 -32.45 -18.45 -10.11
CA THR A 1102 -32.37 -19.82 -9.58
C THR A 1102 -33.65 -20.23 -8.83
N GLU A 1103 -34.14 -21.45 -9.08
CA GLU A 1103 -35.36 -21.95 -8.47
C GLU A 1103 -35.27 -22.04 -6.93
N GLY A 1104 -36.33 -21.57 -6.27
CA GLY A 1104 -36.44 -21.53 -4.81
C GLY A 1104 -35.72 -20.37 -4.12
N LEU A 1105 -35.06 -19.46 -4.85
CA LEU A 1105 -34.57 -18.21 -4.25
C LEU A 1105 -35.68 -17.16 -4.16
N SER A 1106 -35.86 -16.58 -2.99
CA SER A 1106 -36.85 -15.52 -2.78
C SER A 1106 -36.34 -14.18 -3.33
N LYS A 1107 -37.04 -13.60 -4.32
CA LYS A 1107 -36.70 -12.29 -4.92
C LYS A 1107 -36.72 -11.10 -3.95
N ALA A 1108 -37.20 -11.30 -2.72
CA ALA A 1108 -37.18 -10.32 -1.66
C ALA A 1108 -35.80 -10.29 -0.93
N ASN A 1109 -34.77 -9.74 -1.58
CA ASN A 1109 -33.54 -9.19 -0.97
C ASN A 1109 -32.58 -8.66 -2.08
N LEU A 1110 -33.05 -7.66 -2.85
CA LEU A 1110 -32.27 -6.85 -3.79
C LEU A 1110 -32.23 -5.39 -3.31
#